data_AF-A0A937QDH7-F1
#
_entry.id   AF-A0A937QDH7-F1
#
_cell.length_a   1.000
_cell.length_b   1.000
_cell.length_c   1.000
_cell.angle_alpha   90.00
_cell.angle_beta   90.00
_cell.angle_gamma   90.00
#
_symmetry.space_group_name_H-M   'P 1'
#
loop_
_entity.id
_entity.type
_entity.pdbx_description
1 polymer ?
#
loop_
_entity_poly.entity_id
_entity_poly.type
_entity_poly.pdbx_seq_one_letter_code
_entity_poly.pdbx_strand_id
1 'polypeptide(L)'
;MNDAKRLVIDSPLGKREVDTAGSPVGVVRMDVHKSYAGVGELLQDYINNSSQESWDTIKAKIDYTYDNLDLALSPLEKETGLSREITTRLEKGQKLLFKPNLVGIQNIDPQTHGPTPMSTSCTEWPFIAALMRWFHDKLNVSYHQMALGEAATVMPAMAGVYSMMHPEGKRVTVEATLEGRSGDFYGGWGFYFVRKYLAESMSSDAKDDPMKGYEESVSGTYIPPGHVSDKLLVYDLNRIFDDPTKGREVEVPDGINYQTITLHKAVVGGNPQDPVDLEAYPGCILVNVPKFKVHAITLFTNVIKNLGIGLYPMQYAKTGGHKWDYSVPHNPIPGMKGGIPHEVWVPELDFETGLPKRDKNGNYIVNKTGGITATMIDIIQAVSNQNIFMVHIVDGIEAINTDHTGSRMGERIPEGMVFAGLDPVATDLLCARYMFSNVPIKEALESGFDDGTGGCFPQKVPIPVVEGKNIVTEMGYDCPLSRDICFQKAEERGLGQREYYVEGRDGVTDAPLVSLQGHLGTIGDGTFSDLITTTLYFDLFKLPWDMQKTAFSYMEAVDKLEGTSIKKDFLDAFDEDGDGIVTYEEFGKKGAMGGFLFSGGMNVSMMATEQLGYLRGGFSRAAMLKNSDPLMNPDGHDVYKDFFSGTAIVAAYRMSQMEIEGPDPFLEGLTWGKGKWPSFQLTRFFQMGLSLYGDGFPTKIGYPSFYSAAFFYADMTQNEGRYAGEMRTEPDPDAIDRYVSNVLNGKEKPLDFTFYIPAGYDNLSGTQVPNVEVTSDPSLILTARFEGGKEIWP
;
A
#
# COMPACT_ATOMS: atom_id res chain seq x y z
N MET A 1 32.60 -20.63 19.34
CA MET A 1 31.49 -21.59 19.18
C MET A 1 31.44 -22.44 20.43
N ASN A 2 30.60 -22.06 21.39
CA ASN A 2 30.31 -22.90 22.55
C ASN A 2 29.28 -23.95 22.12
N ASP A 3 29.43 -25.19 22.60
CA ASP A 3 28.46 -26.29 22.49
C ASP A 3 27.12 -25.92 23.18
N ALA A 4 26.34 -25.04 22.55
CA ALA A 4 24.95 -24.88 22.90
C ALA A 4 24.24 -26.20 22.55
N LYS A 5 23.69 -26.89 23.56
CA LYS A 5 22.86 -28.08 23.37
C LYS A 5 21.79 -27.75 22.33
N ARG A 6 21.80 -28.46 21.20
CA ARG A 6 20.75 -28.37 20.20
C ARG A 6 19.41 -28.68 20.84
N LEU A 7 18.45 -27.78 20.72
CA LEU A 7 17.12 -27.92 21.29
C LEU A 7 16.32 -28.88 20.40
N VAL A 8 16.08 -30.09 20.90
CA VAL A 8 15.26 -31.12 20.24
C VAL A 8 13.88 -31.13 20.89
N ILE A 9 12.84 -30.98 20.08
CA ILE A 9 11.43 -30.92 20.51
C ILE A 9 10.57 -31.95 19.78
N ASP A 10 9.46 -32.34 20.40
CA ASP A 10 8.43 -33.12 19.73
C ASP A 10 7.65 -32.23 18.75
N SER A 11 7.28 -32.74 17.58
CA SER A 11 6.56 -31.98 16.55
C SER A 11 5.64 -32.90 15.73
N PRO A 12 4.73 -32.34 14.90
CA PRO A 12 3.97 -33.14 13.93
C PRO A 12 4.83 -34.00 12.97
N LEU A 13 6.13 -33.69 12.83
CA LEU A 13 7.10 -34.41 12.01
C LEU A 13 7.93 -35.43 12.81
N GLY A 14 7.60 -35.65 14.09
CA GLY A 14 8.43 -36.39 15.05
C GLY A 14 9.44 -35.49 15.76
N LYS A 15 10.42 -36.10 16.44
CA LYS A 15 11.47 -35.33 17.13
C LYS A 15 12.38 -34.61 16.13
N ARG A 16 12.49 -33.29 16.29
CA ARG A 16 13.27 -32.41 15.41
C ARG A 16 14.09 -31.42 16.21
N GLU A 17 15.22 -31.03 15.65
CA GLU A 17 15.98 -29.86 16.11
C GLU A 17 15.31 -28.60 15.55
N VAL A 18 15.20 -27.55 16.37
CA VAL A 18 14.77 -26.23 15.90
C VAL A 18 15.84 -25.61 14.99
N ASP A 19 15.45 -24.68 14.13
CA ASP A 19 16.40 -24.00 13.26
C ASP A 19 17.34 -23.13 14.10
N THR A 20 18.63 -23.12 13.73
CA THR A 20 19.70 -22.37 14.43
C THR A 20 20.73 -21.78 13.46
N ALA A 21 20.46 -21.86 12.16
CA ALA A 21 21.34 -21.38 11.09
C ALA A 21 20.71 -20.18 10.38
N GLY A 22 21.54 -19.37 9.74
CA GLY A 22 21.11 -18.16 9.04
C GLY A 22 21.05 -16.91 9.93
N SER A 23 20.26 -15.92 9.51
CA SER A 23 20.12 -14.64 10.22
C SER A 23 19.08 -14.74 11.34
N PRO A 24 19.37 -14.24 12.57
CA PRO A 24 18.39 -14.21 13.65
C PRO A 24 17.27 -13.21 13.33
N VAL A 25 16.02 -13.61 13.59
CA VAL A 25 14.86 -12.72 13.55
C VAL A 25 14.15 -12.76 14.90
N GLY A 26 14.08 -11.61 15.56
CA GLY A 26 13.33 -11.39 16.78
C GLY A 26 11.84 -11.35 16.50
N VAL A 27 11.03 -12.10 17.24
CA VAL A 27 9.57 -12.16 17.01
C VAL A 27 8.80 -12.05 18.33
N VAL A 28 7.72 -11.28 18.32
CA VAL A 28 6.73 -11.25 19.41
C VAL A 28 5.32 -11.30 18.85
N ARG A 29 4.45 -12.02 19.55
CA ARG A 29 3.00 -11.97 19.36
C ARG A 29 2.36 -11.26 20.56
N MET A 30 1.45 -10.33 20.30
CA MET A 30 0.79 -9.48 21.29
C MET A 30 -0.73 -9.60 21.22
N ASP A 31 -1.43 -9.20 22.28
CA ASP A 31 -2.87 -8.98 22.26
C ASP A 31 -3.19 -7.65 21.54
N VAL A 32 -3.81 -7.76 20.37
CA VAL A 32 -4.10 -6.63 19.48
C VAL A 32 -4.99 -5.58 20.15
N HIS A 33 -5.97 -6.00 20.95
CA HIS A 33 -6.89 -5.08 21.63
C HIS A 33 -6.26 -4.34 22.79
N LYS A 34 -5.19 -4.89 23.39
CA LYS A 34 -4.37 -4.19 24.38
C LYS A 34 -3.33 -3.28 23.75
N SER A 35 -2.97 -3.53 22.50
CA SER A 35 -2.13 -2.65 21.69
C SER A 35 -2.96 -1.55 21.01
N TYR A 36 -2.56 -1.08 19.81
CA TYR A 36 -3.08 0.14 19.19
C TYR A 36 -4.42 -0.03 18.48
N ALA A 37 -5.02 -1.22 18.42
CA ALA A 37 -6.32 -1.38 17.77
C ALA A 37 -7.38 -0.48 18.42
N GLY A 38 -8.14 0.24 17.58
CA GLY A 38 -9.15 1.23 18.01
C GLY A 38 -8.59 2.58 18.49
N VAL A 39 -7.29 2.85 18.33
CA VAL A 39 -6.71 4.15 18.72
C VAL A 39 -7.23 5.31 17.86
N GLY A 40 -7.60 5.08 16.59
CA GLY A 40 -8.13 6.12 15.72
C GLY A 40 -9.42 6.76 16.29
N GLU A 41 -10.35 5.93 16.74
CA GLU A 41 -11.62 6.36 17.34
C GLU A 41 -11.40 7.04 18.70
N LEU A 42 -10.48 6.52 19.52
CA LEU A 42 -10.10 7.17 20.78
C LEU A 42 -9.48 8.54 20.54
N LEU A 43 -8.65 8.67 19.50
CA LEU A 43 -8.01 9.94 19.15
C LEU A 43 -9.03 10.95 18.66
N GLN A 44 -10.00 10.51 17.86
CA GLN A 44 -11.13 11.33 17.42
C GLN A 44 -11.89 11.92 18.61
N ASP A 45 -12.25 11.09 19.59
CA ASP A 45 -12.93 11.53 20.81
C ASP A 45 -12.07 12.49 21.64
N TYR A 46 -10.76 12.22 21.74
CA TYR A 46 -9.83 13.13 22.40
C TYR A 46 -9.79 14.51 21.73
N ILE A 47 -9.68 14.58 20.41
CA ILE A 47 -9.61 15.85 19.67
C ILE A 47 -10.94 16.60 19.75
N ASN A 48 -12.06 15.90 19.52
CA ASN A 48 -13.38 16.54 19.45
C ASN A 48 -13.93 16.97 20.81
N ASN A 49 -13.70 16.16 21.84
CA ASN A 49 -14.33 16.33 23.16
C ASN A 49 -13.33 16.64 24.28
N SER A 50 -12.02 16.73 23.99
CA SER A 50 -10.96 16.86 25.00
C SER A 50 -11.01 15.74 26.05
N SER A 51 -11.37 14.52 25.63
CA SER A 51 -11.59 13.36 26.51
C SER A 51 -10.28 12.80 27.08
N GLN A 52 -9.95 13.17 28.32
CA GLN A 52 -8.75 12.68 28.99
C GLN A 52 -8.75 11.16 29.19
N GLU A 53 -9.92 10.55 29.37
CA GLU A 53 -10.09 9.09 29.47
C GLU A 53 -9.62 8.39 28.19
N SER A 54 -10.01 8.91 27.02
CA SER A 54 -9.58 8.40 25.73
C SER A 54 -8.07 8.53 25.55
N TRP A 55 -7.48 9.67 25.95
CA TRP A 55 -6.02 9.83 25.92
C TRP A 55 -5.29 8.88 26.88
N ASP A 56 -5.77 8.72 28.11
CA ASP A 56 -5.16 7.80 29.08
C ASP A 56 -5.25 6.33 28.60
N THR A 57 -6.34 5.97 27.92
CA THR A 57 -6.49 4.66 27.26
C THR A 57 -5.48 4.48 26.13
N ILE A 58 -5.28 5.50 25.29
CA ILE A 58 -4.25 5.50 24.25
C ILE A 58 -2.86 5.29 24.86
N LYS A 59 -2.52 6.01 25.94
CA LYS A 59 -1.22 5.84 26.62
C LYS A 59 -1.01 4.42 27.12
N ALA A 60 -2.02 3.84 27.80
CA ALA A 60 -1.95 2.47 28.29
C ALA A 60 -1.74 1.44 27.16
N LYS A 61 -2.33 1.69 25.98
CA LYS A 61 -2.13 0.87 24.79
C LYS A 61 -0.70 0.96 24.24
N ILE A 62 -0.12 2.17 24.21
CA ILE A 62 1.27 2.38 23.81
C ILE A 62 2.23 1.74 24.81
N ASP A 63 1.96 1.88 26.12
CA ASP A 63 2.74 1.25 27.19
C ASP A 63 2.76 -0.27 27.05
N TYR A 64 1.61 -0.90 26.77
CA TYR A 64 1.52 -2.33 26.51
C TYR A 64 2.40 -2.74 25.32
N THR A 65 2.35 -1.99 24.21
CA THR A 65 3.21 -2.27 23.05
C THR A 65 4.69 -2.10 23.40
N TYR A 66 5.07 -1.01 24.08
CA TYR A 66 6.42 -0.76 24.54
C TYR A 66 6.98 -1.91 25.38
N ASP A 67 6.21 -2.40 26.35
CA ASP A 67 6.63 -3.49 27.24
C ASP A 67 6.87 -4.80 26.47
N ASN A 68 6.07 -5.07 25.43
CA ASN A 68 6.18 -6.30 24.65
C ASN A 68 7.24 -6.22 23.54
N LEU A 69 7.62 -5.03 23.05
CA LEU A 69 8.68 -4.88 22.04
C LEU A 69 10.02 -5.47 22.50
N ASP A 70 10.30 -5.44 23.81
CA ASP A 70 11.50 -6.04 24.40
C ASP A 70 11.61 -7.55 24.12
N LEU A 71 10.47 -8.25 24.00
CA LEU A 71 10.43 -9.69 23.74
C LEU A 71 10.95 -10.08 22.34
N ALA A 72 10.98 -9.14 21.39
CA ALA A 72 11.59 -9.33 20.06
C ALA A 72 12.97 -8.68 19.97
N LEU A 73 13.14 -7.49 20.55
CA LEU A 73 14.38 -6.70 20.38
C LEU A 73 15.52 -7.16 21.30
N SER A 74 15.25 -7.61 22.53
CA SER A 74 16.28 -8.11 23.44
C SER A 74 16.94 -9.41 22.96
N PRO A 75 16.22 -10.40 22.41
CA PRO A 75 16.85 -11.55 21.76
C PRO A 75 17.71 -11.15 20.56
N LEU A 76 17.21 -10.26 19.69
CA LEU A 76 17.98 -9.76 18.55
C LEU A 76 19.27 -9.06 19.00
N GLU A 77 19.20 -8.23 20.04
CA GLU A 77 20.38 -7.60 20.67
C GLU A 77 21.38 -8.65 21.15
N LYS A 78 20.91 -9.70 21.84
CA LYS A 78 21.79 -10.75 22.36
C LYS A 78 22.53 -11.50 21.24
N GLU A 79 21.86 -11.76 20.11
CA GLU A 79 22.44 -12.50 18.98
C GLU A 79 23.38 -11.64 18.13
N THR A 80 23.14 -10.32 18.04
CA THR A 80 23.81 -9.44 17.07
C THR A 80 24.68 -8.34 17.67
N GLY A 81 24.45 -7.96 18.93
CA GLY A 81 25.08 -6.81 19.57
C GLY A 81 24.70 -5.46 18.95
N LEU A 82 23.46 -5.33 18.44
CA LEU A 82 22.97 -4.14 17.74
C LEU A 82 23.20 -2.83 18.52
N SER A 83 23.04 -2.85 19.85
CA SER A 83 23.18 -1.69 20.73
C SER A 83 24.56 -1.05 20.64
N ARG A 84 25.61 -1.88 20.53
CA ARG A 84 26.99 -1.43 20.42
C ARG A 84 27.23 -0.70 19.10
N GLU A 85 26.69 -1.22 18.01
CA GLU A 85 26.85 -0.61 16.69
C GLU A 85 26.11 0.72 16.62
N ILE A 86 24.87 0.77 17.13
CA ILE A 86 24.08 1.99 17.25
C ILE A 86 24.83 3.06 18.05
N THR A 87 25.30 2.71 19.25
CA THR A 87 26.03 3.65 20.12
C THR A 87 27.29 4.18 19.44
N THR A 88 28.09 3.31 18.81
CA THR A 88 29.32 3.68 18.11
C THR A 88 29.07 4.66 16.95
N ARG A 89 27.92 4.54 16.29
CA ARG A 89 27.53 5.41 15.17
C ARG A 89 26.95 6.74 15.63
N LEU A 90 26.17 6.74 16.71
CA LEU A 90 25.70 7.96 17.37
C LEU A 90 26.87 8.82 17.86
N GLU A 91 27.93 8.21 18.41
CA GLU A 91 29.16 8.91 18.82
C GLU A 91 29.88 9.60 17.64
N LYS A 92 29.66 9.14 16.40
CA LYS A 92 30.16 9.78 15.18
C LYS A 92 29.24 10.87 14.64
N GLY A 93 28.16 11.19 15.36
CA GLY A 93 27.19 12.23 14.99
C GLY A 93 26.03 11.74 14.12
N GLN A 94 25.98 10.45 13.74
CA GLN A 94 24.83 9.92 12.99
C GLN A 94 23.54 10.02 13.83
N LYS A 95 22.39 10.07 13.16
CA LYS A 95 21.07 10.08 13.80
C LYS A 95 20.33 8.76 13.55
N LEU A 96 19.51 8.31 14.50
CA LEU A 96 18.51 7.26 14.24
C LEU A 96 17.40 7.87 13.42
N LEU A 97 17.34 7.54 12.13
CA LEU A 97 16.28 7.98 11.23
C LEU A 97 15.20 6.90 11.18
N PHE A 98 14.07 7.17 11.83
CA PHE A 98 12.89 6.33 11.77
C PHE A 98 12.15 6.58 10.46
N LYS A 99 11.97 5.51 9.69
CA LYS A 99 11.28 5.50 8.41
C LYS A 99 10.05 4.58 8.47
N PRO A 100 8.90 5.07 8.94
CA PRO A 100 7.64 4.32 8.84
C PRO A 100 7.19 4.12 7.39
N ASN A 101 6.26 3.20 7.13
CA ASN A 101 5.57 3.12 5.84
C ASN A 101 4.35 4.03 5.86
N LEU A 102 4.36 5.15 5.12
CA LEU A 102 3.28 6.15 5.18
C LEU A 102 2.62 6.40 3.82
N VAL A 103 1.97 5.40 3.22
CA VAL A 103 1.45 5.53 1.85
C VAL A 103 0.35 6.59 1.73
N GLY A 104 -0.67 6.55 2.60
CA GLY A 104 -1.80 7.48 2.66
C GLY A 104 -1.92 8.08 4.04
N ILE A 105 -1.28 9.24 4.24
CA ILE A 105 -1.12 9.93 5.55
C ILE A 105 -2.41 10.54 6.12
N GLN A 106 -3.53 9.84 6.06
CA GLN A 106 -4.86 10.31 6.49
C GLN A 106 -5.39 9.48 7.67
N ASN A 107 -4.56 9.28 8.70
CA ASN A 107 -4.98 8.64 9.95
C ASN A 107 -5.88 9.58 10.77
N ILE A 108 -5.77 10.89 10.55
CA ILE A 108 -6.61 11.93 11.11
C ILE A 108 -7.26 12.67 9.95
N ASP A 109 -8.58 12.54 9.79
CA ASP A 109 -9.37 13.31 8.84
C ASP A 109 -9.50 14.78 9.30
N PRO A 110 -9.30 15.79 8.43
CA PRO A 110 -9.39 17.19 8.85
C PRO A 110 -10.80 17.71 9.13
N GLN A 111 -11.86 16.97 8.77
CA GLN A 111 -13.25 17.33 9.06
C GLN A 111 -13.81 16.53 10.23
N THR A 112 -13.54 15.21 10.29
CA THR A 112 -14.09 14.34 11.34
C THR A 112 -13.14 14.07 12.50
N HIS A 113 -11.83 14.27 12.29
CA HIS A 113 -10.72 13.87 13.15
C HIS A 113 -10.61 12.36 13.42
N GLY A 114 -11.41 11.55 12.71
CA GLY A 114 -11.39 10.10 12.78
C GLY A 114 -10.51 9.44 11.72
N PRO A 115 -10.39 8.11 11.76
CA PRO A 115 -9.67 7.35 10.76
C PRO A 115 -10.40 7.38 9.42
N THR A 116 -9.65 7.50 8.32
CA THR A 116 -10.19 7.42 6.96
C THR A 116 -9.95 6.03 6.35
N PRO A 117 -10.60 5.68 5.22
CA PRO A 117 -10.26 4.46 4.46
C PRO A 117 -8.78 4.36 4.06
N MET A 118 -8.08 5.48 3.90
CA MET A 118 -6.65 5.51 3.59
C MET A 118 -5.76 5.20 4.80
N SER A 119 -6.30 5.19 6.03
CA SER A 119 -5.54 4.89 7.26
C SER A 119 -4.97 3.47 7.29
N THR A 120 -5.56 2.54 6.53
CA THR A 120 -5.08 1.14 6.38
C THR A 120 -3.75 1.04 5.64
N SER A 121 -3.20 2.16 5.16
CA SER A 121 -2.01 2.15 4.32
C SER A 121 -0.73 2.53 5.07
N CYS A 122 -0.81 2.82 6.37
CA CYS A 122 0.28 3.37 7.17
C CYS A 122 0.71 2.47 8.34
N THR A 123 2.00 2.55 8.70
CA THR A 123 2.49 2.16 10.02
C THR A 123 1.80 3.04 11.06
N GLU A 124 1.29 2.46 12.14
CA GLU A 124 0.51 3.21 13.12
C GLU A 124 1.41 4.09 14.00
N TRP A 125 1.06 5.37 14.18
CA TRP A 125 1.86 6.29 15.00
C TRP A 125 2.06 5.83 16.46
N PRO A 126 1.11 5.14 17.14
CA PRO A 126 1.33 4.59 18.47
C PRO A 126 2.47 3.56 18.51
N PHE A 127 2.67 2.81 17.42
CA PHE A 127 3.77 1.86 17.29
C PHE A 127 5.12 2.58 17.27
N ILE A 128 5.21 3.69 16.53
CA ILE A 128 6.42 4.52 16.49
C ILE A 128 6.70 5.18 17.84
N ALA A 129 5.66 5.57 18.59
CA ALA A 129 5.81 6.07 19.95
C ALA A 129 6.42 5.02 20.90
N ALA A 130 5.86 3.81 20.91
CA ALA A 130 6.40 2.70 21.69
C ALA A 130 7.85 2.38 21.32
N LEU A 131 8.16 2.39 20.02
CA LEU A 131 9.48 2.06 19.52
C LEU A 131 10.53 3.13 19.85
N MET A 132 10.23 4.41 19.62
CA MET A 132 11.14 5.51 19.99
C MET A 132 11.42 5.50 21.50
N ARG A 133 10.39 5.24 22.32
CA ARG A 133 10.56 5.07 23.77
C ARG A 133 11.48 3.89 24.09
N TRP A 134 11.36 2.76 23.39
CA TRP A 134 12.24 1.61 23.61
C TRP A 134 13.71 1.97 23.35
N PHE A 135 14.03 2.65 22.24
CA PHE A 135 15.40 3.12 21.98
C PHE A 135 15.91 4.11 23.03
N HIS A 136 15.04 5.00 23.51
CA HIS A 136 15.38 5.95 24.56
C HIS A 136 15.65 5.23 25.91
N ASP A 137 14.69 4.45 26.39
CA ASP A 137 14.72 3.86 27.74
C ASP A 137 15.72 2.70 27.84
N LYS A 138 15.86 1.89 26.79
CA LYS A 138 16.69 0.66 26.81
C LYS A 138 18.11 0.87 26.31
N LEU A 139 18.29 1.74 25.31
CA LEU A 139 19.59 2.01 24.70
C LEU A 139 20.16 3.38 25.07
N ASN A 140 19.46 4.17 25.90
CA ASN A 140 19.88 5.50 26.34
C ASN A 140 20.18 6.46 25.18
N VAL A 141 19.37 6.37 24.12
CA VAL A 141 19.45 7.26 22.96
C VAL A 141 18.59 8.49 23.21
N SER A 142 19.17 9.69 23.13
CA SER A 142 18.39 10.91 23.30
C SER A 142 17.48 11.19 22.10
N TYR A 143 16.32 11.82 22.30
CA TYR A 143 15.38 12.17 21.24
C TYR A 143 15.98 13.12 20.20
N HIS A 144 16.89 14.02 20.57
CA HIS A 144 17.61 14.85 19.59
C HIS A 144 18.61 14.07 18.72
N GLN A 145 18.93 12.82 19.08
CA GLN A 145 19.69 11.89 18.27
C GLN A 145 18.79 11.05 17.36
N MET A 146 17.47 11.18 17.50
CA MET A 146 16.47 10.56 16.64
C MET A 146 15.90 11.58 15.65
N ALA A 147 15.34 11.08 14.56
CA ALA A 147 14.59 11.84 13.58
C ALA A 147 13.53 10.96 12.93
N LEU A 148 12.48 11.57 12.40
CA LEU A 148 11.55 10.92 11.48
C LEU A 148 11.89 11.35 10.05
N GLY A 149 11.87 10.43 9.10
CA GLY A 149 12.03 10.80 7.69
C GLY A 149 11.17 9.93 6.80
N GLU A 150 10.41 10.55 5.89
CA GLU A 150 9.60 9.78 4.94
C GLU A 150 9.52 10.41 3.55
N ALA A 151 9.41 9.54 2.53
CA ALA A 151 9.34 9.89 1.11
C ALA A 151 8.16 9.16 0.44
N ALA A 152 7.00 9.14 1.09
CA ALA A 152 5.85 8.43 0.56
C ALA A 152 5.12 9.20 -0.54
N THR A 153 4.38 8.45 -1.35
CA THR A 153 3.92 8.87 -2.68
C THR A 153 2.90 10.03 -2.67
N VAL A 154 2.02 10.12 -1.68
CA VAL A 154 0.93 11.12 -1.70
C VAL A 154 1.17 12.31 -0.79
N MET A 155 2.30 12.35 -0.07
CA MET A 155 2.54 13.37 0.97
C MET A 155 2.49 14.81 0.44
N PRO A 156 3.15 15.16 -0.70
CA PRO A 156 3.05 16.50 -1.25
C PRO A 156 1.63 16.89 -1.65
N ALA A 157 0.85 15.93 -2.15
CA ALA A 157 -0.53 16.16 -2.54
C ALA A 157 -1.45 16.38 -1.32
N MET A 158 -1.29 15.60 -0.25
CA MET A 158 -2.09 15.79 0.96
C MET A 158 -1.81 17.11 1.66
N ALA A 159 -0.55 17.58 1.67
CA ALA A 159 -0.23 18.92 2.15
C ALA A 159 -0.95 20.02 1.34
N GLY A 160 -1.07 19.84 0.02
CA GLY A 160 -1.87 20.72 -0.85
C GLY A 160 -3.37 20.68 -0.53
N VAL A 161 -3.94 19.48 -0.37
CA VAL A 161 -5.34 19.29 0.05
C VAL A 161 -5.62 20.00 1.37
N TYR A 162 -4.78 19.80 2.38
CA TYR A 162 -4.95 20.40 3.69
C TYR A 162 -4.74 21.91 3.70
N SER A 163 -3.85 22.43 2.85
CA SER A 163 -3.73 23.88 2.64
C SER A 163 -5.02 24.50 2.10
N MET A 164 -5.73 23.81 1.19
CA MET A 164 -7.03 24.29 0.68
C MET A 164 -8.16 24.15 1.71
N MET A 165 -8.07 23.16 2.61
CA MET A 165 -9.07 22.93 3.66
C MET A 165 -8.83 23.73 4.94
N HIS A 166 -7.65 24.34 5.09
CA HIS A 166 -7.30 25.09 6.28
C HIS A 166 -8.26 26.30 6.45
N PRO A 167 -9.01 26.42 7.57
CA PRO A 167 -10.03 27.45 7.74
C PRO A 167 -9.51 28.89 7.59
N GLU A 168 -8.28 29.14 8.03
CA GLU A 168 -7.61 30.45 7.90
C GLU A 168 -6.87 30.65 6.56
N GLY A 169 -6.97 29.72 5.61
CA GLY A 169 -6.26 29.77 4.33
C GLY A 169 -4.73 29.70 4.44
N LYS A 170 -4.22 29.14 5.56
CA LYS A 170 -2.78 28.96 5.78
C LYS A 170 -2.27 27.74 5.03
N ARG A 171 -1.02 27.83 4.57
CA ARG A 171 -0.31 26.71 3.97
C ARG A 171 0.04 25.66 5.03
N VAL A 172 -0.29 24.41 4.75
CA VAL A 172 0.15 23.22 5.49
C VAL A 172 1.37 22.64 4.77
N THR A 173 2.47 22.40 5.49
CA THR A 173 3.67 21.77 4.95
C THR A 173 3.54 20.24 4.95
N VAL A 174 4.46 19.56 4.27
CA VAL A 174 4.50 18.09 4.26
C VAL A 174 4.82 17.57 5.66
N GLU A 175 5.78 18.20 6.32
CA GLU A 175 6.18 17.88 7.69
C GLU A 175 5.04 18.16 8.69
N ALA A 176 4.28 19.26 8.54
CA ALA A 176 3.08 19.50 9.33
C ALA A 176 2.01 18.41 9.14
N THR A 177 1.96 17.83 7.93
CA THR A 177 1.05 16.72 7.64
C THR A 177 1.47 15.43 8.34
N LEU A 178 2.79 15.19 8.49
CA LEU A 178 3.30 14.09 9.31
C LEU A 178 3.03 14.31 10.80
N GLU A 179 3.23 15.54 11.28
CA GLU A 179 2.85 15.94 12.65
C GLU A 179 1.36 15.68 12.91
N GLY A 180 0.49 15.87 11.91
CA GLY A 180 -0.95 15.64 12.05
C GLY A 180 -1.67 16.75 12.83
N ARG A 181 -0.92 17.80 13.21
CA ARG A 181 -1.40 19.00 13.90
C ARG A 181 -0.59 20.22 13.45
N SER A 182 -1.29 21.32 13.15
CA SER A 182 -0.70 22.64 12.89
C SER A 182 -1.55 23.72 13.56
N GLY A 183 -1.10 24.21 14.73
CA GLY A 183 -1.93 25.05 15.59
C GLY A 183 -3.19 24.31 16.06
N ASP A 184 -4.36 24.82 15.68
CA ASP A 184 -5.67 24.20 15.97
C ASP A 184 -6.21 23.36 14.81
N PHE A 185 -5.50 23.31 13.68
CA PHE A 185 -5.83 22.41 12.57
C PHE A 185 -5.28 21.01 12.85
N TYR A 186 -6.14 20.00 12.69
CA TYR A 186 -5.78 18.58 12.75
C TYR A 186 -6.00 17.94 11.38
N GLY A 187 -5.11 17.05 10.99
CA GLY A 187 -5.18 16.38 9.70
C GLY A 187 -3.82 15.82 9.32
N GLY A 188 -3.75 14.52 9.00
CA GLY A 188 -2.48 13.87 8.70
C GLY A 188 -2.27 12.53 9.40
N TRP A 189 -1.02 12.22 9.74
CA TRP A 189 -0.64 10.94 10.34
C TRP A 189 -0.71 10.93 11.88
N GLY A 190 -0.02 11.86 12.57
CA GLY A 190 -0.14 12.01 14.03
C GLY A 190 1.17 12.01 14.82
N PHE A 191 2.31 12.39 14.22
CA PHE A 191 3.59 12.44 14.94
C PHE A 191 3.59 13.43 16.13
N TYR A 192 2.72 14.45 16.13
CA TYR A 192 2.50 15.31 17.29
C TYR A 192 2.09 14.49 18.53
N PHE A 193 1.24 13.47 18.35
CA PHE A 193 0.79 12.62 19.45
C PHE A 193 1.86 11.65 19.92
N VAL A 194 2.81 11.27 19.04
CA VAL A 194 4.05 10.58 19.45
C VAL A 194 4.83 11.45 20.42
N ARG A 195 5.13 12.70 20.04
CA ARG A 195 5.88 13.64 20.91
C ARG A 195 5.17 13.88 22.24
N LYS A 196 3.86 14.09 22.20
CA LYS A 196 3.02 14.29 23.38
C LYS A 196 3.09 13.10 24.34
N TYR A 197 2.93 11.87 23.83
CA TYR A 197 3.05 10.66 24.64
C TYR A 197 4.43 10.58 25.28
N LEU A 198 5.49 10.70 24.47
CA LEU A 198 6.88 10.59 24.96
C LEU A 198 7.17 11.63 26.04
N ALA A 199 6.73 12.89 25.85
CA ALA A 199 6.91 13.94 26.83
C ALA A 199 6.19 13.66 28.16
N GLU A 200 4.99 13.09 28.12
CA GLU A 200 4.22 12.71 29.31
C GLU A 200 4.75 11.45 30.00
N SER A 201 5.47 10.59 29.30
CA SER A 201 6.09 9.38 29.85
C SER A 201 7.42 9.64 30.58
N MET A 202 8.01 10.83 30.42
CA MET A 202 9.26 11.19 31.08
C MET A 202 9.09 11.60 32.54
N SER A 203 10.16 11.49 33.33
CA SER A 203 10.22 12.09 34.66
C SER A 203 10.18 13.62 34.59
N SER A 204 9.65 14.27 35.62
CA SER A 204 9.48 15.73 35.66
C SER A 204 10.79 16.53 35.64
N ASP A 205 11.93 15.89 35.85
CA ASP A 205 13.28 16.45 35.81
C ASP A 205 14.06 16.10 34.52
N ALA A 206 13.45 15.37 33.59
CA ALA A 206 14.07 15.03 32.31
C ALA A 206 14.33 16.29 31.47
N LYS A 207 15.50 16.33 30.80
CA LYS A 207 15.94 17.47 29.98
C LYS A 207 15.80 17.23 28.48
N ASP A 208 15.56 16.00 28.08
CA ASP A 208 15.50 15.56 26.68
C ASP A 208 14.06 15.63 26.18
N ASP A 209 13.62 16.83 25.81
CA ASP A 209 12.22 17.11 25.48
C ASP A 209 11.89 16.73 24.01
N PRO A 210 11.04 15.70 23.76
CA PRO A 210 10.66 15.29 22.41
C PRO A 210 9.72 16.30 21.71
N MET A 211 9.20 17.31 22.42
CA MET A 211 8.43 18.40 21.80
C MET A 211 9.33 19.41 21.09
N LYS A 212 10.63 19.48 21.41
CA LYS A 212 11.56 20.35 20.70
C LYS A 212 11.73 19.90 19.25
N GLY A 213 11.58 20.83 18.32
CA GLY A 213 11.56 20.55 16.87
C GLY A 213 10.16 20.57 16.25
N TYR A 214 9.09 20.63 17.06
CA TYR A 214 7.71 20.68 16.55
C TYR A 214 7.46 21.94 15.70
N GLU A 215 7.85 23.13 16.17
CA GLU A 215 7.66 24.38 15.43
C GLU A 215 8.45 24.41 14.12
N GLU A 216 9.68 23.89 14.13
CA GLU A 216 10.47 23.71 12.91
C GLU A 216 9.78 22.75 11.92
N SER A 217 9.24 21.63 12.41
CA SER A 217 8.53 20.65 11.58
C SER A 217 7.26 21.27 10.98
N VAL A 218 6.42 21.93 11.79
CA VAL A 218 5.18 22.58 11.30
C VAL A 218 5.47 23.69 10.30
N SER A 219 6.53 24.47 10.50
CA SER A 219 6.93 25.53 9.56
C SER A 219 7.65 25.02 8.30
N GLY A 220 8.03 23.74 8.26
CA GLY A 220 8.87 23.17 7.19
C GLY A 220 10.29 23.76 7.20
N THR A 221 10.77 24.16 8.37
CA THR A 221 12.13 24.69 8.55
C THR A 221 13.12 23.55 8.51
N TYR A 222 13.96 23.55 7.49
CA TYR A 222 14.97 22.51 7.29
C TYR A 222 16.27 22.84 8.04
N ILE A 223 16.76 21.88 8.83
CA ILE A 223 18.06 21.95 9.50
C ILE A 223 18.82 20.66 9.17
N PRO A 224 20.06 20.72 8.64
CA PRO A 224 20.86 19.51 8.39
C PRO A 224 21.05 18.68 9.67
N PRO A 225 20.95 17.33 9.62
CA PRO A 225 20.99 16.47 10.81
C PRO A 225 22.20 16.67 11.72
N GLY A 226 23.38 16.96 11.17
CA GLY A 226 24.60 17.19 11.95
C GLY A 226 24.59 18.50 12.75
N HIS A 227 23.76 19.46 12.36
CA HIS A 227 23.60 20.74 13.07
C HIS A 227 22.53 20.68 14.17
N VAL A 228 21.86 19.53 14.35
CA VAL A 228 20.79 19.36 15.34
C VAL A 228 21.37 18.86 16.66
N SER A 229 21.33 19.71 17.68
CA SER A 229 21.87 19.39 19.02
C SER A 229 20.82 19.13 20.09
N ASP A 230 19.55 19.53 19.88
CA ASP A 230 18.54 19.49 20.95
C ASP A 230 17.09 19.32 20.46
N LYS A 231 16.87 18.89 19.21
CA LYS A 231 15.54 18.79 18.60
C LYS A 231 15.32 17.42 17.97
N LEU A 232 14.11 16.90 18.09
CA LEU A 232 13.63 15.77 17.31
C LEU A 232 12.97 16.32 16.04
N LEU A 233 13.60 16.14 14.87
CA LEU A 233 13.15 16.70 13.60
C LEU A 233 12.43 15.68 12.71
N VAL A 234 11.57 16.22 11.85
CA VAL A 234 10.92 15.51 10.75
C VAL A 234 11.54 15.95 9.43
N TYR A 235 11.87 15.02 8.55
CA TYR A 235 12.43 15.28 7.22
C TYR A 235 11.49 14.79 6.11
N ASP A 236 11.05 15.71 5.24
CA ASP A 236 10.46 15.35 3.95
C ASP A 236 11.56 14.86 3.00
N LEU A 237 11.68 13.54 2.88
CA LEU A 237 12.70 12.90 2.03
C LEU A 237 12.32 12.99 0.54
N ASN A 238 11.10 13.43 0.18
CA ASN A 238 10.71 13.62 -1.22
C ASN A 238 11.29 14.88 -1.83
N ARG A 239 11.60 15.89 -1.01
CA ARG A 239 11.78 17.26 -1.48
C ARG A 239 13.24 17.68 -1.49
N ILE A 240 13.85 17.49 -2.66
CA ILE A 240 15.20 17.99 -2.99
C ILE A 240 15.10 19.25 -3.88
N PHE A 241 14.01 19.40 -4.62
CA PHE A 241 13.82 20.43 -5.63
C PHE A 241 13.99 21.88 -5.12
N ASP A 242 13.62 22.15 -3.87
CA ASP A 242 13.70 23.51 -3.30
C ASP A 242 15.12 23.92 -2.91
N ASP A 243 15.95 22.95 -2.55
CA ASP A 243 17.37 23.12 -2.23
C ASP A 243 18.15 21.89 -2.72
N PRO A 244 18.80 21.98 -3.91
CA PRO A 244 19.56 20.88 -4.46
C PRO A 244 20.71 20.37 -3.57
N THR A 245 21.18 21.17 -2.60
CA THR A 245 22.24 20.77 -1.68
C THR A 245 21.80 19.67 -0.71
N LYS A 246 20.48 19.46 -0.54
CA LYS A 246 19.89 18.35 0.21
C LYS A 246 20.06 17.00 -0.48
N GLY A 247 20.33 16.97 -1.78
CA GLY A 247 20.48 15.76 -2.58
C GLY A 247 21.94 15.36 -2.78
N ARG A 248 22.19 14.05 -2.86
CA ARG A 248 23.47 13.48 -3.29
C ARG A 248 23.23 12.34 -4.29
N GLU A 249 23.88 12.44 -5.44
CA GLU A 249 23.95 11.33 -6.40
C GLU A 249 24.92 10.28 -5.84
N VAL A 250 24.47 9.03 -5.75
CA VAL A 250 25.24 7.90 -5.23
C VAL A 250 25.26 6.76 -6.24
N GLU A 251 26.37 6.04 -6.29
CA GLU A 251 26.53 4.87 -7.15
C GLU A 251 25.68 3.69 -6.65
N VAL A 252 25.15 2.92 -7.60
CA VAL A 252 24.50 1.63 -7.39
C VAL A 252 25.44 0.55 -7.92
N PRO A 253 26.18 -0.16 -7.05
CA PRO A 253 27.04 -1.26 -7.48
C PRO A 253 26.24 -2.31 -8.25
N ASP A 254 26.68 -2.65 -9.46
CA ASP A 254 26.01 -3.62 -10.34
C ASP A 254 24.52 -3.30 -10.61
N GLY A 255 24.16 -2.02 -10.60
CA GLY A 255 22.81 -1.52 -10.81
C GLY A 255 22.16 -2.02 -12.11
N ILE A 256 20.91 -2.45 -12.03
CA ILE A 256 20.19 -3.00 -13.19
C ILE A 256 19.38 -1.91 -13.90
N ASN A 257 18.55 -1.17 -13.16
CA ASN A 257 17.78 -0.05 -13.69
C ASN A 257 18.56 1.26 -13.61
N TYR A 258 19.34 1.44 -12.54
CA TYR A 258 20.10 2.66 -12.29
C TYR A 258 21.56 2.36 -12.00
N GLN A 259 22.47 3.08 -12.66
CA GLN A 259 23.89 3.09 -12.28
C GLN A 259 24.16 4.07 -11.13
N THR A 260 23.35 5.12 -11.04
CA THR A 260 23.38 6.13 -9.97
C THR A 260 21.97 6.57 -9.62
N ILE A 261 21.73 6.88 -8.34
CA ILE A 261 20.45 7.40 -7.85
C ILE A 261 20.73 8.66 -7.03
N THR A 262 19.90 9.70 -7.17
CA THR A 262 19.97 10.87 -6.28
C THR A 262 19.07 10.65 -5.07
N LEU A 263 19.68 10.70 -3.88
CA LEU A 263 19.01 10.46 -2.60
C LEU A 263 19.15 11.67 -1.67
N HIS A 264 18.23 11.79 -0.72
CA HIS A 264 18.29 12.83 0.29
C HIS A 264 19.43 12.56 1.29
N LYS A 265 20.27 13.56 1.56
CA LYS A 265 21.47 13.45 2.39
C LYS A 265 21.20 13.12 3.87
N ALA A 266 19.99 13.35 4.37
CA ALA A 266 19.64 12.86 5.71
C ALA A 266 19.64 11.32 5.81
N VAL A 267 19.54 10.62 4.67
CA VAL A 267 19.71 9.16 4.60
C VAL A 267 21.16 8.82 4.32
N VAL A 268 21.69 9.26 3.17
CA VAL A 268 22.98 8.79 2.66
C VAL A 268 24.20 9.54 3.20
N GLY A 269 24.02 10.64 3.93
CA GLY A 269 25.10 11.52 4.36
C GLY A 269 25.63 12.43 3.25
N GLY A 270 26.53 13.33 3.64
CA GLY A 270 27.19 14.31 2.78
C GLY A 270 28.24 13.71 1.86
N ASN A 271 28.85 14.55 1.05
CA ASN A 271 29.94 14.18 0.16
C ASN A 271 31.19 13.76 0.97
N PRO A 272 31.68 12.51 0.84
CA PRO A 272 32.84 12.04 1.59
C PRO A 272 34.14 12.82 1.36
N GLN A 273 34.22 13.60 0.28
CA GLN A 273 35.36 14.46 -0.05
C GLN A 273 35.20 15.91 0.45
N ASP A 274 34.08 16.25 1.07
CA ASP A 274 33.78 17.57 1.64
C ASP A 274 33.53 17.46 3.15
N PRO A 275 34.51 17.80 4.01
CA PRO A 275 34.36 17.71 5.45
C PRO A 275 33.23 18.57 6.03
N VAL A 276 32.91 19.72 5.42
CA VAL A 276 31.86 20.61 5.90
C VAL A 276 30.49 20.01 5.58
N ASP A 277 30.33 19.44 4.40
CA ASP A 277 29.12 18.72 4.02
C ASP A 277 28.92 17.44 4.84
N LEU A 278 30.00 16.70 5.16
CA LEU A 278 29.94 15.55 6.07
C LEU A 278 29.57 15.94 7.49
N GLU A 279 30.07 17.07 8.00
CA GLU A 279 29.70 17.58 9.32
C GLU A 279 28.21 17.95 9.37
N ALA A 280 27.69 18.60 8.32
CA ALA A 280 26.27 18.91 8.20
C ALA A 280 25.41 17.64 8.02
N TYR A 281 25.94 16.62 7.33
CA TYR A 281 25.25 15.39 6.97
C TYR A 281 26.10 14.15 7.33
N PRO A 282 26.10 13.72 8.60
CA PRO A 282 26.89 12.57 9.05
C PRO A 282 26.37 11.21 8.56
N GLY A 283 25.26 11.19 7.81
CA GLY A 283 24.49 9.98 7.49
C GLY A 283 23.60 9.56 8.65
N CYS A 284 22.96 8.40 8.53
CA CYS A 284 22.05 7.89 9.54
C CYS A 284 22.31 6.43 9.94
N ILE A 285 21.69 6.06 11.06
CA ILE A 285 21.27 4.69 11.35
C ILE A 285 19.81 4.61 10.92
N LEU A 286 19.50 3.81 9.91
CA LEU A 286 18.17 3.74 9.34
C LEU A 286 17.33 2.69 10.08
N VAL A 287 16.32 3.15 10.82
CA VAL A 287 15.32 2.29 11.45
C VAL A 287 14.13 2.19 10.49
N ASN A 288 14.09 1.13 9.70
CA ASN A 288 13.02 0.84 8.75
C ASN A 288 11.82 0.22 9.48
N VAL A 289 10.66 0.86 9.42
CA VAL A 289 9.47 0.44 10.16
C VAL A 289 8.29 0.17 9.22
N PRO A 290 8.34 -0.90 8.42
CA PRO A 290 7.29 -1.17 7.44
C PRO A 290 5.98 -1.58 8.09
N LYS A 291 4.87 -1.28 7.40
CA LYS A 291 3.54 -1.83 7.69
C LYS A 291 3.38 -3.17 6.99
N PHE A 292 3.01 -4.21 7.71
CA PHE A 292 2.81 -5.54 7.17
C PHE A 292 1.51 -5.63 6.37
N LYS A 293 1.58 -5.64 5.04
CA LYS A 293 0.38 -5.61 4.19
C LYS A 293 0.58 -6.25 2.83
N VAL A 294 -0.47 -6.83 2.26
CA VAL A 294 -0.48 -7.21 0.84
C VAL A 294 -0.43 -5.93 -0.02
N HIS A 295 0.27 -5.96 -1.15
CA HIS A 295 0.49 -4.77 -1.97
C HIS A 295 -0.04 -4.96 -3.40
N ALA A 296 -0.89 -4.11 -3.94
CA ALA A 296 -1.45 -4.12 -5.31
C ALA A 296 -0.52 -4.32 -6.55
N ILE A 297 0.80 -4.53 -6.41
CA ILE A 297 1.76 -4.70 -7.53
C ILE A 297 2.74 -5.83 -7.21
N THR A 298 3.54 -5.69 -6.15
CA THR A 298 4.46 -6.74 -5.65
C THR A 298 3.76 -7.65 -4.65
N LEU A 299 4.30 -8.83 -4.32
CA LEU A 299 3.68 -9.78 -3.37
C LEU A 299 3.09 -9.08 -2.13
N PHE A 300 3.90 -8.28 -1.44
CA PHE A 300 3.51 -7.54 -0.23
C PHE A 300 4.38 -6.27 -0.02
N THR A 301 3.97 -5.40 0.90
CA THR A 301 4.81 -4.34 1.45
C THR A 301 5.40 -4.80 2.77
N ASN A 302 6.71 -4.85 2.82
CA ASN A 302 7.45 -5.07 4.06
C ASN A 302 8.83 -4.39 3.97
N VAL A 303 9.90 -5.01 4.46
CA VAL A 303 11.24 -4.43 4.60
C VAL A 303 11.80 -3.93 3.27
N ILE A 304 11.90 -4.82 2.27
CA ILE A 304 12.48 -4.50 0.97
C ILE A 304 11.60 -3.47 0.24
N LYS A 305 10.28 -3.66 0.23
CA LYS A 305 9.36 -2.75 -0.47
C LYS A 305 9.35 -1.35 0.13
N ASN A 306 9.34 -1.21 1.46
CA ASN A 306 9.26 0.09 2.12
C ASN A 306 10.49 0.95 1.81
N LEU A 307 11.68 0.37 1.77
CA LEU A 307 12.89 1.07 1.33
C LEU A 307 12.94 1.22 -0.19
N GLY A 308 12.64 0.13 -0.88
CA GLY A 308 12.79 -0.07 -2.32
C GLY A 308 11.97 0.89 -3.18
N ILE A 309 10.89 1.44 -2.64
CA ILE A 309 10.13 2.52 -3.29
C ILE A 309 10.17 3.78 -2.45
N GLY A 310 10.13 3.67 -1.12
CA GLY A 310 9.98 4.81 -0.21
C GLY A 310 11.20 5.73 -0.08
N LEU A 311 12.31 5.47 -0.78
CA LEU A 311 13.50 6.35 -0.74
C LEU A 311 13.74 7.17 -2.01
N TYR A 312 13.03 6.88 -3.10
CA TYR A 312 13.11 7.69 -4.33
C TYR A 312 12.44 9.05 -4.10
N PRO A 313 13.14 10.19 -4.25
CA PRO A 313 12.57 11.50 -3.97
C PRO A 313 11.62 11.94 -5.08
N MET A 314 10.35 12.20 -4.75
CA MET A 314 9.37 12.56 -5.80
C MET A 314 9.61 13.92 -6.44
N GLN A 315 10.12 14.87 -5.67
CA GLN A 315 10.40 16.24 -6.13
C GLN A 315 11.91 16.39 -6.31
N TYR A 316 12.46 15.64 -7.26
CA TYR A 316 13.81 15.79 -7.78
C TYR A 316 13.75 15.90 -9.31
N ALA A 317 14.45 16.90 -9.87
CA ALA A 317 14.48 17.18 -11.29
C ALA A 317 15.90 17.55 -11.74
N LYS A 318 16.65 16.61 -12.32
CA LYS A 318 18.02 16.84 -12.82
C LYS A 318 18.06 17.88 -13.93
N THR A 319 17.01 17.92 -14.76
CA THR A 319 16.88 18.87 -15.88
C THR A 319 16.20 20.20 -15.50
N GLY A 320 15.82 20.35 -14.22
CA GLY A 320 15.12 21.53 -13.70
C GLY A 320 13.63 21.59 -14.04
N GLY A 321 12.94 22.57 -13.45
CA GLY A 321 11.48 22.68 -13.53
C GLY A 321 10.77 21.51 -12.84
N HIS A 322 9.61 21.13 -13.37
CA HIS A 322 8.80 20.03 -12.82
C HIS A 322 8.95 18.71 -13.60
N LYS A 323 10.09 18.54 -14.28
CA LYS A 323 10.43 17.30 -14.99
C LYS A 323 11.02 16.30 -13.99
N TRP A 324 10.15 15.71 -13.19
CA TRP A 324 10.55 14.83 -12.10
C TRP A 324 11.16 13.53 -12.63
N ASP A 325 12.39 13.21 -12.22
CA ASP A 325 13.08 12.01 -12.69
C ASP A 325 12.38 10.72 -12.22
N TYR A 326 11.76 10.77 -11.04
CA TYR A 326 11.21 9.59 -10.36
C TYR A 326 9.68 9.61 -10.23
N SER A 327 8.99 10.60 -10.78
CA SER A 327 7.57 10.82 -10.48
C SER A 327 6.77 11.44 -11.61
N VAL A 328 5.45 11.26 -11.55
CA VAL A 328 4.48 11.78 -12.51
C VAL A 328 3.26 12.32 -11.77
N PRO A 329 2.49 13.24 -12.37
CA PRO A 329 2.80 13.96 -13.60
C PRO A 329 3.90 15.02 -13.41
N HIS A 330 4.37 15.60 -14.51
CA HIS A 330 5.35 16.69 -14.51
C HIS A 330 4.72 18.05 -14.16
N ASN A 331 3.98 18.09 -13.05
CA ASN A 331 3.31 19.27 -12.49
C ASN A 331 4.00 19.72 -11.20
N PRO A 332 3.75 20.93 -10.68
CA PRO A 332 4.34 21.39 -9.41
C PRO A 332 4.17 20.42 -8.24
N ILE A 333 3.04 19.73 -8.18
CA ILE A 333 2.75 18.66 -7.21
C ILE A 333 2.66 17.34 -7.99
N PRO A 334 3.68 16.47 -7.95
CA PRO A 334 3.55 15.11 -8.48
C PRO A 334 2.60 14.29 -7.63
N GLY A 335 2.02 13.23 -8.22
CA GLY A 335 1.04 12.39 -7.53
C GLY A 335 1.45 10.94 -7.35
N MET A 336 2.32 10.40 -8.23
CA MET A 336 2.81 9.03 -8.15
C MET A 336 4.27 8.88 -8.54
N LYS A 337 4.95 7.84 -8.03
CA LYS A 337 6.32 7.50 -8.45
C LYS A 337 6.37 6.81 -9.81
N GLY A 338 5.64 7.30 -10.81
CA GLY A 338 5.59 6.67 -12.13
C GLY A 338 6.84 6.85 -12.99
N GLY A 339 7.85 7.61 -12.53
CA GLY A 339 9.13 7.79 -13.24
C GLY A 339 10.12 6.65 -13.03
N ILE A 340 9.86 5.73 -12.09
CA ILE A 340 10.69 4.54 -11.87
C ILE A 340 10.04 3.29 -12.50
N PRO A 341 10.82 2.31 -12.99
CA PRO A 341 10.26 1.08 -13.55
C PRO A 341 9.43 0.31 -12.53
N HIS A 342 8.15 0.08 -12.86
CA HIS A 342 7.21 -0.77 -12.11
C HIS A 342 6.86 -2.08 -12.84
N GLU A 343 7.26 -2.18 -14.11
CA GLU A 343 7.07 -3.34 -14.98
C GLU A 343 8.34 -3.52 -15.83
N VAL A 344 8.58 -4.73 -16.32
CA VAL A 344 9.75 -5.02 -17.18
C VAL A 344 9.69 -4.22 -18.49
N TRP A 345 8.52 -4.12 -19.12
CA TRP A 345 8.32 -3.41 -20.39
C TRP A 345 7.75 -2.01 -20.17
N VAL A 346 8.62 -1.04 -19.92
CA VAL A 346 8.21 0.34 -19.62
C VAL A 346 7.84 1.09 -20.90
N PRO A 347 6.66 1.74 -20.97
CA PRO A 347 6.22 2.46 -22.17
C PRO A 347 6.92 3.80 -22.37
N GLU A 348 7.03 4.22 -23.63
CA GLU A 348 7.18 5.65 -23.94
C GLU A 348 5.81 6.33 -23.82
N LEU A 349 5.62 7.11 -22.76
CA LEU A 349 4.36 7.83 -22.53
C LEU A 349 4.23 9.09 -23.40
N ASP A 350 3.03 9.35 -23.87
CA ASP A 350 2.58 10.68 -24.23
C ASP A 350 2.07 11.39 -22.97
N PHE A 351 2.77 12.44 -22.54
CA PHE A 351 2.44 13.17 -21.32
C PHE A 351 1.20 14.06 -21.44
N GLU A 352 0.68 14.31 -22.65
CA GLU A 352 -0.58 15.03 -22.83
C GLU A 352 -1.78 14.14 -22.55
N THR A 353 -1.75 12.90 -23.03
CA THR A 353 -2.85 11.93 -22.90
C THR A 353 -2.66 10.95 -21.74
N GLY A 354 -1.42 10.75 -21.29
CA GLY A 354 -1.04 9.72 -20.33
C GLY A 354 -0.99 8.30 -20.90
N LEU A 355 -1.15 8.13 -22.22
CA LEU A 355 -1.19 6.83 -22.88
C LEU A 355 0.18 6.43 -23.43
N PRO A 356 0.51 5.13 -23.50
CA PRO A 356 1.66 4.65 -24.24
C PRO A 356 1.56 5.01 -25.73
N LYS A 357 2.66 5.54 -26.28
CA LYS A 357 2.78 5.84 -27.71
C LYS A 357 2.75 4.57 -28.54
N ARG A 358 2.25 4.69 -29.78
CA ARG A 358 2.26 3.61 -30.78
C ARG A 358 3.16 3.92 -31.95
N ASP A 359 3.79 2.89 -32.52
CA ASP A 359 4.54 2.98 -33.76
C ASP A 359 3.59 3.10 -34.98
N LYS A 360 4.18 3.22 -36.17
CA LYS A 360 3.43 3.31 -37.44
C LYS A 360 2.58 2.07 -37.77
N ASN A 361 2.79 0.94 -37.09
CA ASN A 361 2.05 -0.30 -37.26
C ASN A 361 0.94 -0.45 -36.19
N GLY A 362 0.83 0.49 -35.25
CA GLY A 362 -0.11 0.43 -34.14
C GLY A 362 0.39 -0.33 -32.91
N ASN A 363 1.66 -0.76 -32.87
CA ASN A 363 2.21 -1.44 -31.70
C ASN A 363 2.66 -0.43 -30.65
N TYR A 364 2.48 -0.74 -29.37
CA TYR A 364 2.98 0.11 -28.28
C TYR A 364 4.52 0.13 -28.24
N ILE A 365 5.08 1.30 -28.00
CA ILE A 365 6.53 1.50 -27.89
C ILE A 365 6.93 1.28 -26.43
N VAL A 366 7.67 0.20 -26.18
CA VAL A 366 8.14 -0.19 -24.84
C VAL A 366 9.64 -0.46 -24.84
N ASN A 367 10.28 -0.23 -23.70
CA ASN A 367 11.68 -0.51 -23.45
C ASN A 367 11.82 -1.53 -22.31
N LYS A 368 12.68 -2.52 -22.49
CA LYS A 368 12.93 -3.53 -21.47
C LYS A 368 13.84 -2.99 -20.36
N THR A 369 13.43 -3.19 -19.11
CA THR A 369 14.14 -2.85 -17.89
C THR A 369 14.24 -4.08 -16.97
N GLY A 370 14.81 -3.93 -15.77
CA GLY A 370 14.76 -4.94 -14.72
C GLY A 370 13.49 -4.94 -13.87
N GLY A 371 12.48 -4.13 -14.23
CA GLY A 371 11.19 -4.10 -13.53
C GLY A 371 11.26 -3.56 -12.09
N ILE A 372 10.21 -3.79 -11.33
CA ILE A 372 10.07 -3.25 -9.96
C ILE A 372 11.04 -3.89 -8.98
N THR A 373 11.35 -5.18 -9.15
CA THR A 373 12.29 -5.89 -8.28
C THR A 373 13.69 -5.30 -8.39
N ALA A 374 14.18 -5.03 -9.60
CA ALA A 374 15.45 -4.31 -9.79
C ALA A 374 15.41 -2.90 -9.19
N THR A 375 14.31 -2.15 -9.40
CA THR A 375 14.14 -0.79 -8.83
C THR A 375 14.27 -0.79 -7.30
N MET A 376 13.65 -1.78 -6.64
CA MET A 376 13.72 -1.91 -5.18
C MET A 376 15.12 -2.27 -4.68
N ILE A 377 15.79 -3.22 -5.35
CA ILE A 377 17.12 -3.67 -4.94
C ILE A 377 18.17 -2.59 -5.22
N ASP A 378 18.10 -1.88 -6.36
CA ASP A 378 19.04 -0.83 -6.75
C ASP A 378 19.14 0.27 -5.68
N ILE A 379 18.01 0.75 -5.15
CA ILE A 379 18.03 1.82 -4.16
C ILE A 379 18.53 1.35 -2.79
N ILE A 380 18.23 0.11 -2.39
CA ILE A 380 18.74 -0.46 -1.13
C ILE A 380 20.25 -0.65 -1.26
N GLN A 381 20.74 -1.16 -2.39
CA GLN A 381 22.18 -1.25 -2.63
C GLN A 381 22.88 0.10 -2.64
N ALA A 382 22.28 1.13 -3.26
CA ALA A 382 22.80 2.50 -3.20
C ALA A 382 22.98 2.97 -1.76
N VAL A 383 21.99 2.74 -0.89
CA VAL A 383 22.03 3.11 0.54
C VAL A 383 23.06 2.28 1.30
N SER A 384 23.04 0.96 1.16
CA SER A 384 23.99 0.04 1.82
C SER A 384 25.44 0.36 1.46
N ASN A 385 25.70 0.72 0.20
CA ASN A 385 27.02 1.09 -0.29
C ASN A 385 27.57 2.40 0.34
N GLN A 386 26.73 3.19 1.01
CA GLN A 386 27.17 4.36 1.78
C GLN A 386 27.48 4.03 3.25
N ASN A 387 27.60 2.75 3.61
CA ASN A 387 27.83 2.28 4.98
C ASN A 387 26.72 2.75 5.95
N ILE A 388 25.47 2.72 5.50
CA ILE A 388 24.30 2.96 6.33
C ILE A 388 23.95 1.66 7.06
N PHE A 389 23.93 1.71 8.39
CA PHE A 389 23.47 0.58 9.21
C PHE A 389 21.95 0.59 9.27
N MET A 390 21.34 -0.56 9.03
CA MET A 390 19.89 -0.69 8.94
C MET A 390 19.37 -1.66 10.01
N VAL A 391 18.27 -1.28 10.64
CA VAL A 391 17.48 -2.14 11.52
C VAL A 391 16.06 -2.18 10.96
N HIS A 392 15.46 -3.36 10.91
CA HIS A 392 14.14 -3.57 10.33
C HIS A 392 13.18 -4.03 11.41
N ILE A 393 12.08 -3.30 11.61
CA ILE A 393 11.10 -3.55 12.68
C ILE A 393 9.71 -3.47 12.08
N VAL A 394 9.11 -4.62 11.81
CA VAL A 394 7.85 -4.76 11.07
C VAL A 394 6.66 -4.59 11.99
N ASP A 395 5.77 -3.65 11.67
CA ASP A 395 4.46 -3.52 12.30
C ASP A 395 3.46 -4.50 11.66
N GLY A 396 3.25 -5.64 12.32
CA GLY A 396 2.26 -6.65 11.96
C GLY A 396 1.18 -6.87 13.01
N ILE A 397 0.95 -5.91 13.91
CA ILE A 397 -0.07 -6.04 14.97
C ILE A 397 -1.46 -6.07 14.34
N GLU A 398 -1.70 -5.15 13.40
CA GLU A 398 -2.80 -5.20 12.44
C GLU A 398 -2.19 -5.29 11.05
N ALA A 399 -2.17 -6.48 10.46
CA ALA A 399 -1.77 -6.67 9.07
C ALA A 399 -2.89 -6.19 8.14
N ILE A 400 -2.57 -5.79 6.92
CA ILE A 400 -3.58 -5.24 5.99
C ILE A 400 -3.77 -6.19 4.81
N ASN A 401 -5.01 -6.58 4.57
CA ASN A 401 -5.41 -7.50 3.51
C ASN A 401 -6.32 -6.82 2.49
N THR A 402 -6.50 -7.47 1.34
CA THR A 402 -7.50 -7.16 0.30
C THR A 402 -7.21 -5.89 -0.50
N ASP A 403 -6.93 -4.77 0.17
CA ASP A 403 -6.53 -3.52 -0.47
C ASP A 403 -5.81 -2.59 0.53
N HIS A 404 -4.78 -1.90 0.05
CA HIS A 404 -4.07 -0.85 0.80
C HIS A 404 -4.04 0.50 0.07
N THR A 405 -4.67 0.60 -1.09
CA THR A 405 -4.74 1.81 -1.92
C THR A 405 -5.87 2.76 -1.49
N GLY A 406 -6.60 2.37 -0.44
CA GLY A 406 -7.68 3.14 0.20
C GLY A 406 -8.98 3.14 -0.57
N SER A 407 -9.23 2.11 -1.37
CA SER A 407 -10.61 1.69 -1.58
C SER A 407 -11.17 1.29 -0.21
N ARG A 408 -12.48 1.47 0.02
CA ARG A 408 -13.14 1.15 1.29
C ARG A 408 -13.15 -0.36 1.63
N MET A 409 -12.34 -1.15 0.93
CA MET A 409 -12.25 -2.62 1.00
C MET A 409 -11.00 -3.11 1.74
N GLY A 410 -10.11 -2.21 2.20
CA GLY A 410 -8.93 -2.60 2.97
C GLY A 410 -9.32 -3.11 4.36
N GLU A 411 -8.77 -4.25 4.76
CA GLU A 411 -9.12 -4.93 6.01
C GLU A 411 -7.93 -4.94 6.98
N ARG A 412 -8.18 -4.56 8.24
CA ARG A 412 -7.22 -4.68 9.35
C ARG A 412 -7.38 -6.06 9.99
N ILE A 413 -6.39 -6.92 9.78
CA ILE A 413 -6.35 -8.29 10.30
C ILE A 413 -5.54 -8.31 11.61
N PRO A 414 -6.13 -8.71 12.74
CA PRO A 414 -5.49 -8.63 14.06
C PRO A 414 -4.51 -9.81 14.30
N GLU A 415 -3.36 -9.79 13.62
CA GLU A 415 -2.34 -10.85 13.75
C GLU A 415 -1.53 -10.73 15.07
N GLY A 416 -1.33 -9.50 15.57
CA GLY A 416 -0.59 -9.25 16.80
C GLY A 416 0.92 -9.40 16.67
N MET A 417 1.47 -9.42 15.47
CA MET A 417 2.87 -9.78 15.23
C MET A 417 3.79 -8.56 15.17
N VAL A 418 5.00 -8.69 15.70
CA VAL A 418 6.12 -7.79 15.41
C VAL A 418 7.34 -8.64 15.09
N PHE A 419 8.04 -8.27 14.01
CA PHE A 419 9.25 -8.94 13.56
C PHE A 419 10.40 -7.93 13.56
N ALA A 420 11.58 -8.34 14.02
CA ALA A 420 12.75 -7.49 14.08
C ALA A 420 14.00 -8.22 13.56
N GLY A 421 14.75 -7.60 12.66
CA GLY A 421 15.97 -8.18 12.10
C GLY A 421 16.92 -7.14 11.51
N LEU A 422 18.16 -7.56 11.28
CA LEU A 422 19.19 -6.75 10.59
C LEU A 422 19.34 -7.13 9.11
N ASP A 423 18.94 -8.36 8.76
CA ASP A 423 19.00 -8.87 7.40
C ASP A 423 17.64 -8.65 6.71
N PRO A 424 17.57 -7.85 5.64
CA PRO A 424 16.30 -7.55 4.98
C PRO A 424 15.67 -8.76 4.30
N VAL A 425 16.48 -9.70 3.78
CA VAL A 425 15.99 -10.87 3.05
C VAL A 425 15.40 -11.89 4.01
N ALA A 426 16.13 -12.21 5.08
CA ALA A 426 15.67 -13.14 6.11
C ALA A 426 14.39 -12.64 6.82
N THR A 427 14.36 -11.35 7.17
CA THR A 427 13.22 -10.75 7.85
C THR A 427 11.99 -10.76 6.95
N ASP A 428 12.13 -10.35 5.68
CA ASP A 428 10.99 -10.36 4.75
C ASP A 428 10.52 -11.77 4.42
N LEU A 429 11.42 -12.73 4.23
CA LEU A 429 11.03 -14.09 3.89
C LEU A 429 10.23 -14.75 5.02
N LEU A 430 10.64 -14.58 6.28
CA LEU A 430 9.85 -15.04 7.44
C LEU A 430 8.45 -14.42 7.43
N CYS A 431 8.36 -13.11 7.23
CA CYS A 431 7.08 -12.41 7.17
C CYS A 431 6.19 -12.91 6.01
N ALA A 432 6.77 -13.10 4.81
CA ALA A 432 6.03 -13.62 3.66
C ALA A 432 5.50 -15.04 3.92
N ARG A 433 6.34 -15.92 4.48
CA ARG A 433 5.95 -17.29 4.85
C ARG A 433 4.86 -17.34 5.91
N TYR A 434 4.84 -16.39 6.85
CA TYR A 434 3.76 -16.27 7.82
C TYR A 434 2.46 -15.74 7.18
N MET A 435 2.52 -14.66 6.38
CA MET A 435 1.34 -14.04 5.76
C MET A 435 0.66 -14.96 4.76
N PHE A 436 1.43 -15.61 3.90
CA PHE A 436 0.89 -16.41 2.81
C PHE A 436 1.03 -17.92 3.07
N SER A 437 0.87 -18.32 4.33
CA SER A 437 0.68 -19.73 4.69
C SER A 437 -0.33 -19.86 5.82
N ASN A 438 -1.48 -20.45 5.50
CA ASN A 438 -2.53 -20.81 6.46
C ASN A 438 -2.62 -22.34 6.65
N VAL A 439 -1.51 -23.04 6.37
CA VAL A 439 -1.40 -24.50 6.37
C VAL A 439 -0.31 -24.95 7.36
N PRO A 440 -0.62 -25.82 8.34
CA PRO A 440 0.36 -26.32 9.30
C PRO A 440 1.49 -27.12 8.63
N ILE A 441 2.69 -27.12 9.21
CA ILE A 441 3.91 -27.70 8.64
C ILE A 441 3.74 -29.11 8.06
N LYS A 442 3.04 -30.00 8.75
CA LYS A 442 2.85 -31.38 8.27
C LYS A 442 2.04 -31.43 6.97
N GLU A 443 0.92 -30.73 6.94
CA GLU A 443 0.04 -30.66 5.77
C GLU A 443 0.73 -29.91 4.62
N ALA A 444 1.50 -28.87 4.94
CA ALA A 444 2.27 -28.10 3.97
C ALA A 444 3.34 -28.98 3.27
N LEU A 445 4.12 -29.75 4.02
CA LEU A 445 5.09 -30.69 3.46
C LEU A 445 4.43 -31.83 2.67
N GLU A 446 3.29 -32.35 3.15
CA GLU A 446 2.53 -33.39 2.44
C GLU A 446 1.90 -32.88 1.14
N SER A 447 1.61 -31.58 1.04
CA SER A 447 1.07 -30.95 -0.18
C SER A 447 2.09 -30.91 -1.33
N GLY A 448 3.39 -30.83 -1.01
CA GLY A 448 4.48 -30.74 -1.99
C GLY A 448 4.60 -29.40 -2.75
N PHE A 449 3.88 -28.36 -2.35
CA PHE A 449 3.99 -27.03 -2.95
C PHE A 449 5.26 -26.31 -2.47
N ASP A 450 6.27 -26.25 -3.32
CA ASP A 450 7.50 -25.48 -3.10
C ASP A 450 7.22 -23.98 -3.17
N ASP A 451 7.83 -23.21 -2.27
CA ASP A 451 7.66 -21.76 -2.18
C ASP A 451 8.63 -20.95 -3.05
N GLY A 452 9.44 -21.60 -3.89
CA GLY A 452 10.49 -20.98 -4.72
C GLY A 452 11.73 -20.54 -3.93
N THR A 453 11.72 -20.73 -2.60
CA THR A 453 12.73 -20.23 -1.67
C THR A 453 13.28 -21.32 -0.73
N GLY A 454 13.04 -22.59 -1.06
CA GLY A 454 13.56 -23.74 -0.32
C GLY A 454 12.69 -24.22 0.84
N GLY A 455 11.41 -23.85 0.86
CA GLY A 455 10.42 -24.30 1.85
C GLY A 455 9.08 -24.70 1.23
N CYS A 456 8.14 -25.16 2.06
CA CYS A 456 6.77 -25.49 1.62
C CYS A 456 5.76 -24.65 2.40
N PHE A 457 5.24 -23.59 1.78
CA PHE A 457 4.34 -22.62 2.42
C PHE A 457 3.11 -22.33 1.54
N PRO A 458 2.20 -23.31 1.36
CA PRO A 458 0.99 -23.10 0.59
C PRO A 458 -0.09 -22.35 1.38
N GLN A 459 -1.00 -21.72 0.66
CA GLN A 459 -2.29 -21.27 1.17
C GLN A 459 -3.41 -22.19 0.70
N LYS A 460 -4.36 -22.48 1.58
CA LYS A 460 -5.67 -23.02 1.21
C LYS A 460 -6.48 -21.94 0.50
N VAL A 461 -6.91 -22.25 -0.72
CA VAL A 461 -7.65 -21.34 -1.60
C VAL A 461 -8.90 -22.00 -2.18
N PRO A 462 -9.96 -21.23 -2.51
CA PRO A 462 -11.12 -21.73 -3.25
C PRO A 462 -10.76 -22.02 -4.71
N ILE A 463 -11.07 -23.20 -5.22
CA ILE A 463 -10.82 -23.64 -6.59
C ILE A 463 -12.17 -23.85 -7.31
N PRO A 464 -12.48 -23.05 -8.34
CA PRO A 464 -13.70 -23.21 -9.11
C PRO A 464 -13.63 -24.45 -10.00
N VAL A 465 -14.67 -25.28 -9.98
CA VAL A 465 -14.76 -26.51 -10.78
C VAL A 465 -16.13 -26.62 -11.45
N VAL A 466 -16.20 -27.25 -12.62
CA VAL A 466 -17.47 -27.44 -13.33
C VAL A 466 -18.23 -28.65 -12.79
N GLU A 467 -19.42 -28.42 -12.25
CA GLU A 467 -20.37 -29.45 -11.84
C GLU A 467 -21.70 -29.27 -12.59
N GLY A 468 -21.96 -30.16 -13.54
CA GLY A 468 -23.13 -30.06 -14.42
C GLY A 468 -23.09 -28.78 -15.26
N LYS A 469 -24.04 -27.87 -15.03
CA LYS A 469 -24.08 -26.53 -15.66
C LYS A 469 -23.48 -25.43 -14.79
N ASN A 470 -23.09 -25.74 -13.55
CA ASN A 470 -22.60 -24.76 -12.59
C ASN A 470 -21.08 -24.78 -12.48
N ILE A 471 -20.54 -23.66 -12.01
CA ILE A 471 -19.17 -23.57 -11.53
C ILE A 471 -19.26 -23.50 -10.00
N VAL A 472 -18.74 -24.51 -9.29
CA VAL A 472 -18.84 -24.64 -7.83
C VAL A 472 -17.45 -24.52 -7.19
N THR A 473 -17.39 -24.19 -5.91
CA THR A 473 -16.14 -24.05 -5.17
C THR A 473 -15.73 -25.35 -4.50
N GLU A 474 -14.50 -25.80 -4.76
CA GLU A 474 -13.76 -26.78 -3.95
C GLU A 474 -12.62 -26.08 -3.20
N MET A 475 -12.02 -26.73 -2.20
CA MET A 475 -10.82 -26.22 -1.55
C MET A 475 -9.57 -26.92 -2.09
N GLY A 476 -8.52 -26.14 -2.37
CA GLY A 476 -7.23 -26.62 -2.83
C GLY A 476 -6.09 -25.77 -2.29
N TYR A 477 -4.92 -25.88 -2.92
CA TYR A 477 -3.71 -25.14 -2.54
C TYR A 477 -3.20 -24.27 -3.69
N ASP A 478 -2.61 -23.14 -3.32
CA ASP A 478 -1.81 -22.27 -4.17
C ASP A 478 -0.64 -21.72 -3.34
N CYS A 479 0.44 -21.26 -4.00
CA CYS A 479 1.61 -20.71 -3.32
C CYS A 479 2.09 -19.44 -4.03
N PRO A 480 1.63 -18.24 -3.62
CA PRO A 480 2.09 -17.00 -4.23
C PRO A 480 3.58 -16.72 -4.04
N LEU A 481 4.23 -17.27 -3.00
CA LEU A 481 5.67 -17.12 -2.79
C LEU A 481 6.49 -17.68 -3.95
N SER A 482 6.05 -18.81 -4.53
CA SER A 482 6.74 -19.47 -5.65
C SER A 482 6.88 -18.60 -6.90
N ARG A 483 6.09 -17.52 -6.98
CA ARG A 483 6.03 -16.58 -8.09
C ARG A 483 6.78 -15.27 -7.81
N ASP A 484 7.38 -15.12 -6.63
CA ASP A 484 8.15 -13.93 -6.24
C ASP A 484 9.66 -14.22 -6.23
N ILE A 485 10.37 -13.63 -7.20
CA ILE A 485 11.82 -13.77 -7.32
C ILE A 485 12.60 -12.75 -6.47
N CYS A 486 11.92 -11.82 -5.78
CA CYS A 486 12.53 -10.70 -5.07
C CYS A 486 13.57 -11.17 -4.04
N PHE A 487 13.25 -12.20 -3.25
CA PHE A 487 14.16 -12.72 -2.21
C PHE A 487 15.43 -13.34 -2.81
N GLN A 488 15.28 -14.14 -3.87
CA GLN A 488 16.42 -14.72 -4.57
C GLN A 488 17.28 -13.62 -5.19
N LYS A 489 16.68 -12.62 -5.86
CA LYS A 489 17.42 -11.53 -6.49
C LYS A 489 18.12 -10.64 -5.48
N ALA A 490 17.50 -10.37 -4.33
CA ALA A 490 18.11 -9.59 -3.25
C ALA A 490 19.31 -10.33 -2.63
N GLU A 491 19.20 -11.65 -2.40
CA GLU A 491 20.31 -12.50 -1.94
C GLU A 491 21.45 -12.57 -2.97
N GLU A 492 21.15 -12.82 -4.25
CA GLU A 492 22.14 -12.82 -5.34
C GLU A 492 22.90 -11.50 -5.44
N ARG A 493 22.24 -10.39 -5.09
CA ARG A 493 22.79 -9.03 -5.08
C ARG A 493 23.37 -8.62 -3.73
N GLY A 494 23.53 -9.55 -2.80
CA GLY A 494 24.25 -9.36 -1.55
C GLY A 494 23.54 -8.46 -0.54
N LEU A 495 22.21 -8.33 -0.60
CA LEU A 495 21.44 -7.57 0.39
C LEU A 495 21.24 -8.33 1.70
N GLY A 496 21.34 -9.65 1.68
CA GLY A 496 21.05 -10.52 2.82
C GLY A 496 21.04 -11.99 2.41
N GLN A 497 20.51 -12.86 3.28
CA GLN A 497 20.36 -14.29 3.02
C GLN A 497 18.94 -14.79 3.34
N ARG A 498 18.52 -15.88 2.69
CA ARG A 498 17.19 -16.49 2.92
C ARG A 498 17.13 -17.41 4.13
N GLU A 499 18.26 -17.96 4.59
CA GLU A 499 18.29 -18.77 5.82
C GLU A 499 18.07 -17.89 7.05
N TYR A 500 17.20 -18.32 7.96
CA TYR A 500 16.90 -17.63 9.20
C TYR A 500 16.53 -18.59 10.33
N TYR A 501 16.59 -18.08 11.56
CA TYR A 501 16.00 -18.71 12.73
C TYR A 501 15.28 -17.67 13.59
N VAL A 502 14.23 -18.12 14.28
CA VAL A 502 13.41 -17.25 15.13
C VAL A 502 13.83 -17.35 16.59
N GLU A 503 13.90 -16.19 17.24
CA GLU A 503 14.04 -16.03 18.67
C GLU A 503 12.97 -15.06 19.18
N GLY A 504 12.35 -15.37 20.33
CA GLY A 504 11.40 -14.47 20.94
C GLY A 504 10.34 -15.16 21.77
N ARG A 505 9.20 -14.48 21.97
CA ARG A 505 8.17 -14.96 22.89
C ARG A 505 6.77 -14.49 22.47
N ASP A 506 5.80 -15.38 22.62
CA ASP A 506 4.39 -15.04 22.52
C ASP A 506 3.97 -14.36 23.83
N GLY A 507 3.75 -13.04 23.79
CA GLY A 507 3.33 -12.24 24.94
C GLY A 507 1.91 -12.53 25.42
N VAL A 508 1.11 -13.30 24.67
CA VAL A 508 -0.24 -13.73 25.07
C VAL A 508 -0.18 -15.01 25.91
N THR A 509 0.64 -15.97 25.49
CA THR A 509 0.73 -17.29 26.13
C THR A 509 1.97 -17.49 27.00
N ASP A 510 2.90 -16.53 26.94
CA ASP A 510 4.24 -16.61 27.54
C ASP A 510 5.11 -17.77 26.99
N ALA A 511 4.75 -18.32 25.83
CA ALA A 511 5.48 -19.42 25.20
C ALA A 511 6.68 -18.92 24.38
N PRO A 512 7.84 -19.58 24.42
CA PRO A 512 8.95 -19.28 23.50
C PRO A 512 8.51 -19.44 22.04
N LEU A 513 8.97 -18.52 21.18
CA LEU A 513 8.80 -18.60 19.72
C LEU A 513 10.09 -19.12 19.09
N VAL A 514 9.94 -20.04 18.13
CA VAL A 514 11.03 -20.64 17.36
C VAL A 514 10.59 -20.85 15.92
N SER A 515 11.56 -21.18 15.06
CA SER A 515 11.27 -21.74 13.74
C SER A 515 11.69 -23.20 13.64
N LEU A 516 10.92 -23.96 12.86
CA LEU A 516 11.21 -25.34 12.50
C LEU A 516 11.02 -25.53 11.00
N GLN A 517 12.10 -25.80 10.26
CA GLN A 517 12.09 -25.82 8.79
C GLN A 517 11.53 -24.50 8.21
N GLY A 518 11.84 -23.38 8.84
CA GLY A 518 11.34 -22.06 8.49
C GLY A 518 9.92 -21.73 8.99
N HIS A 519 9.14 -22.70 9.48
CA HIS A 519 7.80 -22.46 10.02
C HIS A 519 7.88 -21.83 11.41
N LEU A 520 7.18 -20.71 11.60
CA LEU A 520 7.02 -20.06 12.90
C LEU A 520 6.12 -20.90 13.80
N GLY A 521 6.49 -21.06 15.07
CA GLY A 521 5.65 -21.71 16.07
C GLY A 521 6.05 -21.45 17.50
N THR A 522 5.24 -21.94 18.42
CA THR A 522 5.47 -21.87 19.87
C THR A 522 5.95 -23.22 20.41
N ILE A 523 6.66 -23.18 21.54
CA ILE A 523 7.02 -24.38 22.31
C ILE A 523 6.22 -24.41 23.63
N GLY A 524 5.42 -25.46 23.81
CA GLY A 524 4.73 -25.77 25.06
C GLY A 524 4.98 -27.21 25.48
N ASP A 525 5.35 -27.45 26.74
CA ASP A 525 5.64 -28.80 27.28
C ASP A 525 6.61 -29.64 26.42
N GLY A 526 7.58 -28.98 25.79
CA GLY A 526 8.56 -29.62 24.90
C GLY A 526 8.04 -29.98 23.50
N THR A 527 6.86 -29.50 23.13
CA THR A 527 6.19 -29.75 21.84
C THR A 527 6.05 -28.47 21.02
N PHE A 528 6.37 -28.55 19.74
CA PHE A 528 6.15 -27.50 18.74
C PHE A 528 4.68 -27.44 18.33
N SER A 529 4.13 -26.22 18.27
CA SER A 529 2.83 -25.94 17.64
C SER A 529 3.00 -24.81 16.64
N ASP A 530 2.55 -25.02 15.40
CA ASP A 530 2.56 -23.98 14.37
C ASP A 530 1.81 -22.73 14.82
N LEU A 531 2.40 -21.57 14.52
CA LEU A 531 1.74 -20.27 14.63
C LEU A 531 1.47 -19.77 13.21
N ILE A 532 0.28 -20.10 12.69
CA ILE A 532 -0.19 -19.75 11.34
C ILE A 532 -1.32 -18.73 11.40
N THR A 533 -1.47 -17.92 10.35
CA THR A 533 -2.66 -17.09 10.16
C THR A 533 -3.87 -17.96 9.79
N THR A 534 -5.06 -17.52 10.15
CA THR A 534 -6.33 -18.10 9.66
C THR A 534 -6.90 -17.36 8.46
N THR A 535 -6.24 -16.28 8.03
CA THR A 535 -6.70 -15.40 6.97
C THR A 535 -6.16 -15.86 5.63
N LEU A 536 -6.97 -15.73 4.57
CA LEU A 536 -6.51 -15.88 3.19
C LEU A 536 -6.03 -14.51 2.70
N TYR A 537 -4.73 -14.36 2.46
CA TYR A 537 -4.15 -13.10 2.04
C TYR A 537 -4.02 -13.00 0.52
N PHE A 538 -4.58 -11.92 -0.04
CA PHE A 538 -4.51 -11.55 -1.45
C PHE A 538 -4.90 -10.07 -1.62
N ASP A 539 -4.61 -9.50 -2.79
CA ASP A 539 -5.01 -8.13 -3.16
C ASP A 539 -5.91 -8.14 -4.40
N LEU A 540 -6.96 -7.31 -4.37
CA LEU A 540 -7.98 -7.24 -5.41
C LEU A 540 -7.43 -6.80 -6.77
N PHE A 541 -6.34 -6.03 -6.82
CA PHE A 541 -5.75 -5.58 -8.08
C PHE A 541 -4.92 -6.67 -8.76
N LYS A 542 -4.56 -7.73 -8.03
CA LYS A 542 -3.67 -8.79 -8.51
C LYS A 542 -4.12 -10.20 -8.12
N LEU A 543 -5.43 -10.44 -8.00
CA LEU A 543 -5.98 -11.77 -7.73
C LEU A 543 -5.43 -12.88 -8.66
N PRO A 544 -5.24 -12.66 -9.98
CA PRO A 544 -4.62 -13.67 -10.86
C PRO A 544 -3.16 -14.02 -10.55
N TRP A 545 -2.45 -13.20 -9.77
CA TRP A 545 -1.10 -13.47 -9.28
C TRP A 545 -1.15 -14.13 -7.91
N ASP A 546 -1.95 -13.61 -6.99
CA ASP A 546 -2.00 -14.07 -5.60
C ASP A 546 -2.72 -15.42 -5.45
N MET A 547 -3.84 -15.55 -6.16
CA MET A 547 -4.71 -16.72 -6.18
C MET A 547 -4.80 -17.28 -7.60
N GLN A 548 -3.65 -17.45 -8.24
CA GLN A 548 -3.54 -17.89 -9.63
C GLN A 548 -4.28 -19.19 -9.90
N LYS A 549 -4.23 -20.15 -8.99
CA LYS A 549 -4.97 -21.42 -9.16
C LYS A 549 -6.48 -21.18 -9.18
N THR A 550 -7.00 -20.33 -8.30
CA THR A 550 -8.41 -19.91 -8.28
C THR A 550 -8.79 -19.24 -9.60
N ALA A 551 -8.02 -18.24 -10.02
CA ALA A 551 -8.29 -17.47 -11.23
C ALA A 551 -8.25 -18.34 -12.50
N PHE A 552 -7.23 -19.19 -12.63
CA PHE A 552 -7.05 -20.01 -13.82
C PHE A 552 -8.11 -21.11 -13.89
N SER A 553 -8.49 -21.71 -12.77
CA SER A 553 -9.58 -22.69 -12.74
C SER A 553 -10.94 -22.06 -13.02
N TYR A 554 -11.18 -20.81 -12.62
CA TYR A 554 -12.37 -20.06 -13.05
C TYR A 554 -12.38 -19.86 -14.58
N MET A 555 -11.28 -19.37 -15.16
CA MET A 555 -11.20 -19.15 -16.60
C MET A 555 -11.36 -20.46 -17.38
N GLU A 556 -10.78 -21.57 -16.93
CA GLU A 556 -10.98 -22.91 -17.53
C GLU A 556 -12.45 -23.35 -17.46
N ALA A 557 -13.11 -23.13 -16.32
CA ALA A 557 -14.51 -23.48 -16.14
C ALA A 557 -15.41 -22.68 -17.09
N VAL A 558 -15.13 -21.39 -17.24
CA VAL A 558 -15.82 -20.53 -18.21
C VAL A 558 -15.55 -20.98 -19.64
N ASP A 559 -14.28 -21.15 -20.04
CA ASP A 559 -13.91 -21.57 -21.39
C ASP A 559 -14.61 -22.88 -21.79
N LYS A 560 -14.78 -23.80 -20.84
CA LYS A 560 -15.52 -25.05 -21.03
C LYS A 560 -17.04 -24.85 -21.20
N LEU A 561 -17.65 -23.94 -20.45
CA LEU A 561 -19.12 -23.76 -20.44
C LEU A 561 -19.61 -22.78 -21.51
N GLU A 562 -18.85 -21.73 -21.80
CA GLU A 562 -19.21 -20.65 -22.74
C GLU A 562 -18.54 -20.81 -24.12
N GLY A 563 -17.54 -21.70 -24.24
CA GLY A 563 -16.80 -21.89 -25.49
C GLY A 563 -15.84 -20.74 -25.80
N THR A 564 -15.36 -20.04 -24.76
CA THR A 564 -14.41 -18.92 -24.84
C THR A 564 -12.95 -19.40 -24.79
N SER A 565 -12.00 -18.47 -24.88
CA SER A 565 -10.56 -18.70 -24.77
C SER A 565 -9.87 -17.78 -23.75
N ILE A 566 -10.59 -17.39 -22.69
CA ILE A 566 -10.17 -16.34 -21.76
C ILE A 566 -8.86 -16.71 -21.07
N LYS A 567 -8.66 -17.98 -20.66
CA LYS A 567 -7.39 -18.38 -20.05
C LYS A 567 -6.24 -18.23 -21.04
N LYS A 568 -6.45 -18.65 -22.28
CA LYS A 568 -5.44 -18.52 -23.33
C LYS A 568 -5.11 -17.06 -23.60
N ASP A 569 -6.12 -16.21 -23.75
CA ASP A 569 -5.95 -14.79 -24.01
C ASP A 569 -5.18 -14.11 -22.85
N PHE A 570 -5.46 -14.49 -21.59
CA PHE A 570 -4.75 -13.98 -20.42
C PHE A 570 -3.28 -14.40 -20.40
N LEU A 571 -2.98 -15.67 -20.65
CA LEU A 571 -1.60 -16.17 -20.72
C LEU A 571 -0.85 -15.55 -21.90
N ASP A 572 -1.45 -15.48 -23.09
CA ASP A 572 -0.83 -14.82 -24.26
C ASP A 572 -0.48 -13.34 -23.99
N ALA A 573 -1.18 -12.68 -23.05
CA ALA A 573 -0.92 -11.29 -22.67
C ALA A 573 0.15 -11.13 -21.59
N PHE A 574 0.18 -12.02 -20.58
CA PHE A 574 0.98 -11.86 -19.37
C PHE A 574 2.07 -12.91 -19.16
N ASP A 575 1.86 -14.17 -19.55
CA ASP A 575 2.87 -15.22 -19.43
C ASP A 575 3.95 -15.00 -20.50
N GLU A 576 5.06 -14.37 -20.11
CA GLU A 576 6.03 -13.84 -21.05
C GLU A 576 7.00 -14.90 -21.57
N ASP A 577 7.19 -16.00 -20.83
CA ASP A 577 8.08 -17.10 -21.15
C ASP A 577 7.37 -18.39 -21.60
N GLY A 578 6.05 -18.48 -21.39
CA GLY A 578 5.18 -19.53 -21.87
C GLY A 578 5.14 -20.78 -21.00
N ASP A 579 5.54 -20.69 -19.72
CA ASP A 579 5.56 -21.81 -18.79
C ASP A 579 4.18 -22.11 -18.14
N GLY A 580 3.20 -21.23 -18.36
CA GLY A 580 1.84 -21.33 -17.82
C GLY A 580 1.69 -20.73 -16.42
N ILE A 581 2.70 -20.03 -15.91
CA ILE A 581 2.73 -19.30 -14.64
C ILE A 581 2.87 -17.81 -14.96
N VAL A 582 2.18 -16.96 -14.19
CA VAL A 582 2.38 -15.51 -14.28
C VAL A 582 2.97 -15.01 -12.97
N THR A 583 4.18 -14.47 -13.05
CA THR A 583 5.01 -14.00 -11.92
C THR A 583 4.77 -12.51 -11.61
N TYR A 584 5.28 -12.03 -10.46
CA TYR A 584 5.19 -10.60 -10.12
C TYR A 584 6.10 -9.69 -10.97
N GLU A 585 6.85 -10.23 -11.92
CA GLU A 585 7.60 -9.45 -12.91
C GLU A 585 6.81 -9.22 -14.21
N GLU A 586 5.72 -9.97 -14.40
CA GLU A 586 5.01 -10.09 -15.66
C GLU A 586 3.71 -9.28 -15.66
N PHE A 587 3.79 -8.08 -16.22
CA PHE A 587 2.65 -7.17 -16.44
C PHE A 587 2.32 -6.99 -17.93
N GLY A 588 2.89 -7.84 -18.78
CA GLY A 588 2.67 -7.86 -20.22
C GLY A 588 3.50 -6.84 -20.98
N LYS A 589 3.40 -6.90 -22.32
CA LYS A 589 4.31 -6.19 -23.25
C LYS A 589 3.74 -4.89 -23.81
N LYS A 590 2.62 -4.40 -23.26
CA LYS A 590 1.94 -3.18 -23.72
C LYS A 590 2.33 -1.92 -22.92
N GLY A 591 2.99 -2.08 -21.77
CA GLY A 591 3.32 -0.97 -20.87
C GLY A 591 2.09 -0.38 -20.16
N ALA A 592 1.15 -1.24 -19.75
CA ALA A 592 -0.10 -0.80 -19.14
C ALA A 592 0.13 -0.19 -17.76
N MET A 593 1.11 -0.67 -17.00
CA MET A 593 1.36 -0.16 -15.64
C MET A 593 1.93 1.27 -15.67
N GLY A 594 2.76 1.61 -16.65
CA GLY A 594 3.23 2.99 -16.84
C GLY A 594 2.09 3.99 -17.06
N GLY A 595 1.13 3.64 -17.93
CA GLY A 595 -0.08 4.45 -18.15
C GLY A 595 -0.97 4.52 -16.91
N PHE A 596 -1.13 3.40 -16.19
CA PHE A 596 -1.88 3.32 -14.94
C PHE A 596 -1.32 4.30 -13.89
N LEU A 597 0.01 4.29 -13.69
CA LEU A 597 0.69 5.15 -12.71
C LEU A 597 0.62 6.63 -13.10
N PHE A 598 0.66 6.94 -14.39
CA PHE A 598 0.46 8.31 -14.85
C PHE A 598 -0.96 8.80 -14.56
N SER A 599 -1.98 8.01 -14.91
CA SER A 599 -3.39 8.32 -14.65
C SER A 599 -3.68 8.49 -13.15
N GLY A 600 -3.18 7.55 -12.32
CA GLY A 600 -3.25 7.65 -10.87
C GLY A 600 -2.52 8.87 -10.31
N GLY A 601 -1.33 9.18 -10.84
CA GLY A 601 -0.59 10.39 -10.48
C GLY A 601 -1.33 11.67 -10.83
N MET A 602 -1.98 11.73 -11.99
CA MET A 602 -2.82 12.87 -12.39
C MET A 602 -4.00 13.06 -11.44
N ASN A 603 -4.68 11.98 -11.05
CA ASN A 603 -5.75 12.03 -10.05
C ASN A 603 -5.26 12.66 -8.74
N VAL A 604 -4.17 12.12 -8.17
CA VAL A 604 -3.61 12.60 -6.89
C VAL A 604 -3.14 14.05 -6.99
N SER A 605 -2.54 14.44 -8.12
CA SER A 605 -2.12 15.81 -8.38
C SER A 605 -3.32 16.77 -8.41
N MET A 606 -4.39 16.43 -9.14
CA MET A 606 -5.61 17.23 -9.24
C MET A 606 -6.29 17.43 -7.87
N MET A 607 -6.31 16.39 -7.01
CA MET A 607 -6.86 16.52 -5.65
C MET A 607 -6.23 17.67 -4.86
N ALA A 608 -4.94 17.92 -5.10
CA ALA A 608 -4.12 18.90 -4.37
C ALA A 608 -4.08 20.29 -5.03
N THR A 609 -4.39 20.39 -6.33
CA THR A 609 -4.26 21.64 -7.10
C THR A 609 -5.58 22.26 -7.52
N GLU A 610 -6.68 21.49 -7.52
CA GLU A 610 -8.00 21.94 -7.94
C GLU A 610 -9.01 21.81 -6.79
N GLN A 611 -9.83 22.84 -6.57
CA GLN A 611 -10.81 22.89 -5.47
C GLN A 611 -11.75 21.67 -5.45
N LEU A 612 -12.24 21.25 -6.62
CA LEU A 612 -13.09 20.07 -6.80
C LEU A 612 -12.36 18.90 -7.49
N GLY A 613 -11.02 18.94 -7.49
CA GLY A 613 -10.17 17.97 -8.21
C GLY A 613 -10.33 16.51 -7.73
N TYR A 614 -10.83 16.29 -6.52
CA TYR A 614 -11.14 14.95 -6.02
C TYR A 614 -12.31 14.27 -6.77
N LEU A 615 -13.27 15.04 -7.28
CA LEU A 615 -14.35 14.50 -8.10
C LEU A 615 -13.88 14.28 -9.52
N ARG A 616 -13.22 15.29 -10.11
CA ARG A 616 -12.69 15.21 -11.47
C ARG A 616 -11.63 14.11 -11.61
N GLY A 617 -10.70 14.01 -10.67
CA GLY A 617 -9.71 12.94 -10.63
C GLY A 617 -10.35 11.57 -10.40
N GLY A 618 -11.37 11.48 -9.54
CA GLY A 618 -12.15 10.25 -9.37
C GLY A 618 -12.79 9.78 -10.68
N PHE A 619 -13.35 10.72 -11.46
CA PHE A 619 -13.94 10.47 -12.77
C PHE A 619 -12.90 10.12 -13.83
N SER A 620 -11.73 10.76 -13.84
CA SER A 620 -10.73 10.60 -14.92
C SER A 620 -10.22 9.16 -15.10
N ARG A 621 -10.44 8.28 -14.12
CA ARG A 621 -10.21 6.83 -14.27
C ARG A 621 -11.09 6.17 -15.33
N ALA A 622 -12.19 6.80 -15.73
CA ALA A 622 -13.04 6.40 -16.86
C ALA A 622 -12.23 6.24 -18.15
N ALA A 623 -11.19 7.08 -18.35
CA ALA A 623 -10.28 6.98 -19.47
C ALA A 623 -9.57 5.62 -19.55
N MET A 624 -9.23 4.99 -18.42
CA MET A 624 -8.60 3.66 -18.45
C MET A 624 -9.58 2.59 -18.94
N LEU A 625 -10.82 2.64 -18.45
CA LEU A 625 -11.87 1.72 -18.89
C LEU A 625 -12.19 1.92 -20.37
N LYS A 626 -12.26 3.18 -20.82
CA LYS A 626 -12.43 3.56 -22.22
C LYS A 626 -11.31 3.02 -23.13
N ASN A 627 -10.06 3.06 -22.65
CA ASN A 627 -8.88 2.55 -23.37
C ASN A 627 -8.63 1.04 -23.15
N SER A 628 -9.59 0.32 -22.56
CA SER A 628 -9.57 -1.14 -22.47
C SER A 628 -10.28 -1.84 -23.63
N ASP A 629 -11.06 -1.09 -24.41
CA ASP A 629 -11.85 -1.59 -25.54
C ASP A 629 -11.68 -0.66 -26.76
N PRO A 630 -11.14 -1.14 -27.89
CA PRO A 630 -10.93 -0.33 -29.08
C PRO A 630 -12.22 0.21 -29.71
N LEU A 631 -13.40 -0.31 -29.33
CA LEU A 631 -14.69 0.23 -29.75
C LEU A 631 -15.18 1.40 -28.89
N MET A 632 -14.57 1.63 -27.73
CA MET A 632 -14.97 2.69 -26.80
C MET A 632 -14.13 3.96 -26.90
N ASN A 633 -13.04 3.97 -27.67
CA ASN A 633 -12.18 5.13 -27.85
C ASN A 633 -11.87 5.38 -29.35
N PRO A 634 -11.73 6.66 -29.78
CA PRO A 634 -11.61 7.01 -31.19
C PRO A 634 -10.31 6.54 -31.83
N ASP A 635 -9.28 6.30 -31.02
CA ASP A 635 -7.94 5.95 -31.48
C ASP A 635 -7.71 4.42 -31.51
N GLY A 636 -8.70 3.61 -31.13
CA GLY A 636 -8.62 2.15 -31.13
C GLY A 636 -7.58 1.57 -30.18
N HIS A 637 -7.35 2.20 -29.04
CA HIS A 637 -6.53 1.68 -27.94
C HIS A 637 -7.20 0.50 -27.22
N ASP A 638 -6.37 -0.43 -26.75
CA ASP A 638 -6.74 -1.64 -26.00
C ASP A 638 -5.74 -1.92 -24.86
N VAL A 639 -4.97 -0.91 -24.45
CA VAL A 639 -3.81 -1.04 -23.57
C VAL A 639 -4.18 -1.66 -22.22
N TYR A 640 -5.39 -1.40 -21.72
CA TYR A 640 -5.87 -1.93 -20.43
C TYR A 640 -6.77 -3.15 -20.55
N LYS A 641 -7.01 -3.69 -21.76
CA LYS A 641 -7.94 -4.81 -21.99
C LYS A 641 -7.70 -5.96 -21.01
N ASP A 642 -6.45 -6.41 -20.95
CA ASP A 642 -6.06 -7.62 -20.21
C ASP A 642 -6.02 -7.36 -18.69
N PHE A 643 -5.69 -6.13 -18.28
CA PHE A 643 -5.77 -5.69 -16.88
C PHE A 643 -7.21 -5.78 -16.34
N PHE A 644 -8.20 -5.34 -17.12
CA PHE A 644 -9.61 -5.41 -16.70
C PHE A 644 -10.18 -6.83 -16.72
N SER A 645 -9.57 -7.80 -17.40
CA SER A 645 -9.92 -9.21 -17.24
C SER A 645 -9.71 -9.68 -15.79
N GLY A 646 -8.61 -9.25 -15.15
CA GLY A 646 -8.36 -9.52 -13.73
C GLY A 646 -9.46 -8.97 -12.82
N THR A 647 -9.91 -7.73 -13.08
CA THR A 647 -11.00 -7.12 -12.30
C THR A 647 -12.34 -7.84 -12.45
N ALA A 648 -12.61 -8.45 -13.61
CA ALA A 648 -13.80 -9.27 -13.81
C ALA A 648 -13.76 -10.56 -12.98
N ILE A 649 -12.58 -11.18 -12.83
CA ILE A 649 -12.39 -12.37 -11.99
C ILE A 649 -12.62 -12.03 -10.52
N VAL A 650 -12.21 -10.84 -10.06
CA VAL A 650 -12.50 -10.34 -8.71
C VAL A 650 -13.99 -10.19 -8.48
N ALA A 651 -14.73 -9.65 -9.46
CA ALA A 651 -16.19 -9.58 -9.39
C ALA A 651 -16.80 -10.99 -9.30
N ALA A 652 -16.29 -11.95 -10.09
CA ALA A 652 -16.70 -13.36 -10.04
C ALA A 652 -16.52 -13.96 -8.64
N TYR A 653 -15.35 -13.72 -8.04
CA TYR A 653 -15.03 -14.21 -6.71
C TYR A 653 -15.99 -13.62 -5.68
N ARG A 654 -16.17 -12.29 -5.66
CA ARG A 654 -17.12 -11.65 -4.73
C ARG A 654 -18.54 -12.16 -4.89
N MET A 655 -19.01 -12.30 -6.13
CA MET A 655 -20.34 -12.85 -6.42
C MET A 655 -20.48 -14.28 -5.90
N SER A 656 -19.42 -15.11 -6.01
CA SER A 656 -19.43 -16.47 -5.45
C SER A 656 -19.54 -16.49 -3.92
N GLN A 657 -19.00 -15.48 -3.23
CA GLN A 657 -19.04 -15.38 -1.78
C GLN A 657 -20.35 -14.78 -1.24
N MET A 658 -21.27 -14.35 -2.10
CA MET A 658 -22.55 -13.78 -1.64
C MET A 658 -23.47 -14.85 -1.05
N GLU A 659 -24.18 -14.50 0.02
CA GLU A 659 -25.16 -15.36 0.70
C GLU A 659 -26.49 -15.52 -0.06
N ILE A 660 -26.64 -14.83 -1.19
CA ILE A 660 -27.77 -14.98 -2.10
C ILE A 660 -27.41 -15.99 -3.20
N GLU A 661 -28.42 -16.65 -3.77
CA GLU A 661 -28.25 -17.41 -5.01
C GLU A 661 -29.15 -16.81 -6.08
N GLY A 662 -28.60 -16.55 -7.26
CA GLY A 662 -29.31 -15.96 -8.39
C GLY A 662 -29.09 -16.72 -9.69
N PRO A 663 -30.04 -16.68 -10.63
CA PRO A 663 -29.80 -17.18 -11.99
C PRO A 663 -28.80 -16.28 -12.71
N ASP A 664 -27.98 -16.89 -13.56
CA ASP A 664 -27.18 -16.16 -14.53
C ASP A 664 -28.05 -15.80 -15.75
N PRO A 665 -28.18 -14.50 -16.12
CA PRO A 665 -29.03 -14.09 -17.24
C PRO A 665 -28.36 -14.30 -18.61
N PHE A 666 -27.06 -14.58 -18.66
CA PHE A 666 -26.30 -14.76 -19.90
C PHE A 666 -26.06 -16.23 -20.25
N LEU A 667 -26.09 -17.14 -19.26
CA LEU A 667 -25.95 -18.59 -19.49
C LEU A 667 -27.09 -19.41 -18.87
N GLU A 668 -27.91 -20.02 -19.73
CA GLU A 668 -29.13 -20.72 -19.30
C GLU A 668 -28.87 -21.93 -18.39
N GLY A 669 -29.36 -21.83 -17.16
CA GLY A 669 -29.30 -22.88 -16.14
C GLY A 669 -28.06 -22.83 -15.25
N LEU A 670 -27.18 -21.85 -15.46
CA LEU A 670 -26.12 -21.49 -14.51
C LEU A 670 -26.73 -20.66 -13.36
N THR A 671 -26.31 -20.94 -12.13
CA THR A 671 -26.59 -20.08 -10.96
C THR A 671 -25.30 -19.64 -10.29
N TRP A 672 -25.35 -18.52 -9.57
CA TRP A 672 -24.21 -17.92 -8.89
C TRP A 672 -24.56 -17.55 -7.44
N GLY A 673 -23.53 -17.38 -6.62
CA GLY A 673 -23.64 -17.16 -5.17
C GLY A 673 -23.65 -18.45 -4.36
N LYS A 674 -23.47 -18.35 -3.03
CA LYS A 674 -23.31 -19.48 -2.11
C LYS A 674 -22.24 -20.50 -2.56
N GLY A 675 -21.09 -20.01 -2.97
CA GLY A 675 -19.98 -20.80 -3.49
C GLY A 675 -20.09 -21.18 -4.97
N LYS A 676 -21.15 -20.73 -5.69
CA LYS A 676 -21.26 -20.88 -7.14
C LYS A 676 -20.79 -19.63 -7.87
N TRP A 677 -20.08 -19.82 -8.97
CA TRP A 677 -19.46 -18.73 -9.72
C TRP A 677 -20.28 -18.36 -10.97
N PRO A 678 -20.37 -17.06 -11.30
CA PRO A 678 -21.12 -16.56 -12.46
C PRO A 678 -20.40 -16.81 -13.79
N SER A 679 -21.12 -16.63 -14.91
CA SER A 679 -20.54 -16.53 -16.26
C SER A 679 -19.63 -15.31 -16.36
N PHE A 680 -18.69 -15.33 -17.30
CA PHE A 680 -17.80 -14.18 -17.50
C PHE A 680 -18.54 -12.97 -18.10
N GLN A 681 -19.61 -13.20 -18.87
CA GLN A 681 -20.45 -12.11 -19.36
C GLN A 681 -21.15 -11.38 -18.20
N LEU A 682 -21.65 -12.12 -17.21
CA LEU A 682 -22.27 -11.52 -16.03
C LEU A 682 -21.25 -10.71 -15.22
N THR A 683 -20.02 -11.21 -15.06
CA THR A 683 -18.99 -10.50 -14.29
C THR A 683 -18.55 -9.21 -14.96
N ARG A 684 -18.38 -9.22 -16.29
CA ARG A 684 -18.11 -8.01 -17.08
C ARG A 684 -19.23 -6.99 -16.98
N PHE A 685 -20.48 -7.44 -16.99
CA PHE A 685 -21.64 -6.58 -16.77
C PHE A 685 -21.59 -5.89 -15.39
N PHE A 686 -21.36 -6.67 -14.33
CA PHE A 686 -21.22 -6.11 -12.97
C PHE A 686 -20.00 -5.19 -12.83
N GLN A 687 -18.86 -5.54 -13.42
CA GLN A 687 -17.63 -4.73 -13.36
C GLN A 687 -17.84 -3.33 -13.96
N MET A 688 -18.47 -3.25 -15.14
CA MET A 688 -18.82 -1.96 -15.77
C MET A 688 -19.86 -1.22 -14.94
N GLY A 689 -20.93 -1.89 -14.52
CA GLY A 689 -22.00 -1.28 -13.71
C GLY A 689 -21.52 -0.70 -12.38
N LEU A 690 -20.65 -1.41 -11.67
CA LEU A 690 -20.00 -0.93 -10.44
C LEU A 690 -19.11 0.29 -10.69
N SER A 691 -18.44 0.37 -11.84
CA SER A 691 -17.64 1.56 -12.20
C SER A 691 -18.52 2.78 -12.48
N LEU A 692 -19.61 2.58 -13.23
CA LEU A 692 -20.56 3.62 -13.61
C LEU A 692 -21.35 4.14 -12.40
N TYR A 693 -21.83 3.24 -11.54
CA TYR A 693 -22.84 3.53 -10.52
C TYR A 693 -22.48 3.10 -9.10
N GLY A 694 -21.33 2.47 -8.83
CA GLY A 694 -20.90 2.10 -7.49
C GLY A 694 -21.62 0.87 -6.91
N ASP A 695 -21.37 0.57 -5.63
CA ASP A 695 -21.80 -0.67 -4.94
C ASP A 695 -23.33 -0.88 -4.86
N GLY A 696 -24.13 0.11 -5.24
CA GLY A 696 -25.60 -0.01 -5.34
C GLY A 696 -26.09 -0.73 -6.61
N PHE A 697 -25.22 -0.91 -7.61
CA PHE A 697 -25.57 -1.53 -8.89
C PHE A 697 -25.98 -3.01 -8.70
N PRO A 698 -27.04 -3.50 -9.38
CA PRO A 698 -27.83 -2.87 -10.46
C PRO A 698 -29.12 -2.19 -9.98
N THR A 699 -29.25 -1.92 -8.68
CA THR A 699 -30.53 -1.45 -8.10
C THR A 699 -30.58 0.04 -7.84
N LYS A 700 -29.44 0.64 -7.50
CA LYS A 700 -29.32 2.07 -7.20
C LYS A 700 -27.92 2.58 -7.48
N ILE A 701 -27.73 3.89 -7.31
CA ILE A 701 -26.43 4.54 -7.48
C ILE A 701 -25.79 4.71 -6.10
N GLY A 702 -24.53 4.32 -5.99
CA GLY A 702 -23.69 4.52 -4.82
C GLY A 702 -22.51 5.47 -5.10
N TYR A 703 -21.98 6.03 -4.02
CA TYR A 703 -20.72 6.74 -3.99
C TYR A 703 -19.62 5.85 -3.38
N PRO A 704 -18.40 5.81 -3.94
CA PRO A 704 -17.94 6.52 -5.13
C PRO A 704 -18.27 5.80 -6.45
N SER A 705 -18.48 6.57 -7.52
CA SER A 705 -18.72 6.08 -8.90
C SER A 705 -18.53 7.21 -9.93
N PHE A 706 -18.43 6.90 -11.23
CA PHE A 706 -18.33 7.94 -12.26
C PHE A 706 -19.56 8.85 -12.29
N TYR A 707 -20.77 8.27 -12.19
CA TYR A 707 -21.99 9.06 -12.11
C TYR A 707 -22.00 9.95 -10.87
N SER A 708 -21.72 9.40 -9.68
CA SER A 708 -21.75 10.21 -8.44
C SER A 708 -20.72 11.34 -8.46
N ALA A 709 -19.54 11.12 -9.05
CA ALA A 709 -18.52 12.16 -9.20
C ALA A 709 -19.02 13.33 -10.08
N ALA A 710 -19.60 13.04 -11.25
CA ALA A 710 -20.18 14.06 -12.11
C ALA A 710 -21.37 14.77 -11.46
N PHE A 711 -22.25 14.01 -10.80
CA PHE A 711 -23.41 14.55 -10.09
C PHE A 711 -23.02 15.55 -9.00
N PHE A 712 -22.12 15.17 -8.08
CA PHE A 712 -21.71 16.07 -6.99
C PHE A 712 -20.94 17.29 -7.50
N TYR A 713 -20.22 17.16 -8.61
CA TYR A 713 -19.57 18.31 -9.25
C TYR A 713 -20.60 19.29 -9.79
N ALA A 714 -21.60 18.80 -10.53
CA ALA A 714 -22.69 19.63 -11.03
C ALA A 714 -23.47 20.27 -9.87
N ASP A 715 -23.74 19.53 -8.79
CA ASP A 715 -24.44 20.06 -7.63
C ASP A 715 -23.68 21.20 -6.95
N MET A 716 -22.37 21.04 -6.72
CA MET A 716 -21.56 22.10 -6.09
C MET A 716 -21.35 23.33 -6.97
N THR A 717 -21.29 23.15 -8.30
CA THR A 717 -21.03 24.26 -9.23
C THR A 717 -22.30 24.98 -9.69
N GLN A 718 -23.44 24.28 -9.74
CA GLN A 718 -24.67 24.77 -10.36
C GLN A 718 -25.83 24.93 -9.36
N ASN A 719 -25.75 24.31 -8.18
CA ASN A 719 -26.86 24.19 -7.22
C ASN A 719 -26.41 24.38 -5.76
N GLU A 720 -25.31 25.09 -5.56
CA GLU A 720 -24.78 25.48 -4.23
C GLU A 720 -24.49 24.29 -3.29
N GLY A 721 -24.27 23.09 -3.84
CA GLY A 721 -23.93 21.91 -3.05
C GLY A 721 -25.09 21.35 -2.21
N ARG A 722 -26.34 21.58 -2.60
CA ARG A 722 -27.54 21.17 -1.85
C ARG A 722 -27.59 19.66 -1.57
N TYR A 723 -26.97 18.85 -2.43
CA TYR A 723 -26.93 17.39 -2.31
C TYR A 723 -25.60 16.87 -1.76
N ALA A 724 -24.49 17.56 -2.01
CA ALA A 724 -23.15 17.12 -1.58
C ALA A 724 -22.97 17.04 -0.06
N GLY A 725 -23.69 17.86 0.72
CA GLY A 725 -23.55 17.92 2.18
C GLY A 725 -22.32 18.70 2.67
N GLU A 726 -22.02 18.63 3.97
CA GLU A 726 -20.93 19.40 4.59
C GLU A 726 -19.56 18.70 4.51
N MET A 727 -19.55 17.36 4.38
CA MET A 727 -18.33 16.55 4.36
C MET A 727 -17.91 16.19 2.94
N ARG A 728 -16.68 16.57 2.56
CA ARG A 728 -16.16 16.37 1.21
C ARG A 728 -16.06 14.89 0.81
N THR A 729 -15.70 14.04 1.78
CA THR A 729 -15.36 12.63 1.58
C THR A 729 -16.53 11.68 1.90
N GLU A 730 -17.60 12.21 2.46
CA GLU A 730 -18.79 11.48 2.92
C GLU A 730 -20.06 12.25 2.54
N PRO A 731 -20.41 12.27 1.24
CA PRO A 731 -21.65 12.88 0.82
C PRO A 731 -22.86 12.14 1.40
N ASP A 732 -23.99 12.84 1.53
CA ASP A 732 -25.23 12.27 2.06
C ASP A 732 -25.65 11.03 1.24
N PRO A 733 -25.78 9.85 1.90
CA PRO A 733 -26.00 8.57 1.21
C PRO A 733 -27.33 8.52 0.45
N ASP A 734 -28.32 9.33 0.84
CA ASP A 734 -29.63 9.39 0.20
C ASP A 734 -29.73 10.53 -0.83
N ALA A 735 -28.68 11.35 -0.98
CA ALA A 735 -28.72 12.54 -1.84
C ALA A 735 -29.03 12.21 -3.30
N ILE A 736 -28.38 11.17 -3.83
CA ILE A 736 -28.58 10.74 -5.22
C ILE A 736 -29.99 10.17 -5.41
N ASP A 737 -30.46 9.33 -4.50
CA ASP A 737 -31.81 8.75 -4.58
C ASP A 737 -32.90 9.82 -4.49
N ARG A 738 -32.71 10.83 -3.64
CA ARG A 738 -33.61 12.00 -3.58
C ARG A 738 -33.59 12.81 -4.87
N TYR A 739 -32.42 13.07 -5.43
CA TYR A 739 -32.29 13.77 -6.72
C TYR A 739 -33.01 13.01 -7.83
N VAL A 740 -32.73 11.71 -7.98
CA VAL A 740 -33.34 10.84 -8.99
C VAL A 740 -34.86 10.85 -8.85
N SER A 741 -35.36 10.67 -7.63
CA SER A 741 -36.81 10.69 -7.36
C SER A 741 -37.44 12.05 -7.66
N ASN A 742 -36.80 13.16 -7.29
CA ASN A 742 -37.34 14.49 -7.53
C ASN A 742 -37.40 14.84 -9.02
N VAL A 743 -36.37 14.49 -9.78
CA VAL A 743 -36.33 14.70 -11.24
C VAL A 743 -37.38 13.85 -11.95
N LEU A 744 -37.45 12.54 -11.65
CA LEU A 744 -38.42 11.64 -12.28
C LEU A 744 -39.88 12.02 -11.97
N ASN A 745 -40.13 12.56 -10.78
CA ASN A 745 -41.46 13.05 -10.37
C ASN A 745 -41.74 14.50 -10.80
N GLY A 746 -40.83 15.15 -11.55
CA GLY A 746 -40.99 16.53 -12.01
C GLY A 746 -40.99 17.60 -10.91
N LYS A 747 -40.50 17.26 -9.71
CA LYS A 747 -40.36 18.19 -8.58
C LYS A 747 -39.16 19.12 -8.73
N GLU A 748 -38.13 18.66 -9.44
CA GLU A 748 -36.93 19.43 -9.74
C GLU A 748 -36.56 19.30 -11.23
N LYS A 749 -35.85 20.31 -11.74
CA LYS A 749 -35.23 20.22 -13.07
C LYS A 749 -33.92 19.44 -12.94
N PRO A 750 -33.54 18.61 -13.94
CA PRO A 750 -32.21 18.02 -13.98
C PRO A 750 -31.12 19.11 -13.91
N LEU A 751 -30.03 18.81 -13.21
CA LEU A 751 -28.80 19.61 -13.27
C LEU A 751 -28.24 19.60 -14.71
N ASP A 752 -27.48 20.62 -15.09
CA ASP A 752 -26.92 20.76 -16.43
C ASP A 752 -25.61 19.96 -16.57
N PHE A 753 -25.77 18.64 -16.59
CA PHE A 753 -24.73 17.71 -17.00
C PHE A 753 -25.29 16.54 -17.81
N THR A 754 -24.45 15.89 -18.61
CA THR A 754 -24.76 14.67 -19.34
C THR A 754 -23.60 13.70 -19.24
N PHE A 755 -23.87 12.50 -18.74
CA PHE A 755 -22.92 11.39 -18.67
C PHE A 755 -23.23 10.38 -19.78
N TYR A 756 -22.25 10.15 -20.65
CA TYR A 756 -22.39 9.29 -21.81
C TYR A 756 -21.93 7.87 -21.48
N ILE A 757 -22.80 6.88 -21.68
CA ILE A 757 -22.56 5.49 -21.31
C ILE A 757 -22.74 4.53 -22.49
N PRO A 758 -22.14 3.33 -22.43
CA PRO A 758 -22.48 2.26 -23.37
C PRO A 758 -23.90 1.75 -23.16
N ALA A 759 -24.46 1.11 -24.19
CA ALA A 759 -25.79 0.49 -24.14
C ALA A 759 -25.88 -0.62 -23.07
N GLY A 760 -27.07 -0.78 -22.47
CA GLY A 760 -27.35 -1.82 -21.48
C GLY A 760 -27.20 -1.37 -20.02
N TYR A 761 -26.83 -0.10 -19.78
CA TYR A 761 -26.60 0.45 -18.43
C TYR A 761 -27.48 1.68 -18.12
N ASP A 762 -28.44 2.03 -18.97
CA ASP A 762 -29.34 3.18 -18.83
C ASP A 762 -30.50 2.96 -17.85
N ASN A 763 -30.64 1.74 -17.35
CA ASN A 763 -31.71 1.33 -16.47
C ASN A 763 -31.18 0.54 -15.27
N LEU A 764 -31.55 0.99 -14.06
CA LEU A 764 -31.24 0.31 -12.80
C LEU A 764 -32.50 -0.40 -12.29
N SER A 765 -32.66 -1.66 -12.70
CA SER A 765 -33.74 -2.54 -12.22
C SER A 765 -35.16 -1.94 -12.35
N GLY A 766 -35.44 -1.30 -13.48
CA GLY A 766 -36.70 -0.62 -13.81
C GLY A 766 -36.66 0.90 -13.69
N THR A 767 -35.61 1.47 -13.09
CA THR A 767 -35.47 2.93 -12.88
C THR A 767 -34.59 3.57 -13.95
N GLN A 768 -35.11 4.54 -14.68
CA GLN A 768 -34.33 5.34 -15.63
C GLN A 768 -33.42 6.31 -14.88
N VAL A 769 -32.14 6.35 -15.23
CA VAL A 769 -31.16 7.24 -14.58
C VAL A 769 -31.21 8.62 -15.26
N PRO A 770 -31.46 9.73 -14.53
CA PRO A 770 -31.37 11.08 -15.07
C PRO A 770 -29.97 11.42 -15.57
N ASN A 771 -29.86 12.41 -16.46
CA ASN A 771 -28.57 12.94 -16.94
C ASN A 771 -27.66 11.92 -17.64
N VAL A 772 -28.20 10.78 -18.08
CA VAL A 772 -27.47 9.74 -18.78
C VAL A 772 -27.93 9.66 -20.23
N GLU A 773 -26.97 9.56 -21.16
CA GLU A 773 -27.23 9.35 -22.58
C GLU A 773 -26.49 8.10 -23.06
N VAL A 774 -27.24 7.15 -23.65
CA VAL A 774 -26.65 5.97 -24.28
C VAL A 774 -26.07 6.36 -25.63
N THR A 775 -24.82 5.98 -25.87
CA THR A 775 -24.15 6.25 -27.15
C THR A 775 -23.26 5.09 -27.58
N SER A 776 -23.01 5.04 -28.90
CA SER A 776 -22.02 4.16 -29.53
C SER A 776 -20.87 4.94 -30.16
N ASP A 777 -20.86 6.27 -30.02
CA ASP A 777 -19.79 7.13 -30.52
C ASP A 777 -18.56 6.98 -29.61
N PRO A 778 -17.43 6.42 -30.11
CA PRO A 778 -16.22 6.22 -29.31
C PRO A 778 -15.64 7.52 -28.75
N SER A 779 -15.93 8.68 -29.36
CA SER A 779 -15.50 9.97 -28.82
C SER A 779 -16.29 10.38 -27.56
N LEU A 780 -17.54 9.92 -27.42
CA LEU A 780 -18.45 10.30 -26.33
C LEU A 780 -18.51 9.28 -25.21
N ILE A 781 -18.37 7.98 -25.49
CA ILE A 781 -18.47 6.93 -24.47
C ILE A 781 -17.57 7.26 -23.26
N LEU A 782 -18.14 7.11 -22.06
CA LEU A 782 -17.53 7.36 -20.76
C LEU A 782 -17.06 8.80 -20.50
N THR A 783 -17.62 9.78 -21.21
CA THR A 783 -17.37 11.21 -20.96
C THR A 783 -18.52 11.87 -20.20
N ALA A 784 -18.22 12.95 -19.47
CA ALA A 784 -19.25 13.82 -18.89
C ALA A 784 -19.14 15.23 -19.47
N ARG A 785 -20.28 15.84 -19.79
CA ARG A 785 -20.38 17.24 -20.24
C ARG A 785 -21.14 18.07 -19.24
N PHE A 786 -20.69 19.29 -19.00
CA PHE A 786 -21.32 20.25 -18.10
C PHE A 786 -21.61 21.56 -18.84
N GLU A 787 -22.61 22.30 -18.36
CA GLU A 787 -22.98 23.63 -18.86
C GLU A 787 -23.20 23.70 -20.38
N GLY A 788 -23.96 22.76 -20.94
CA GLY A 788 -24.15 22.68 -22.40
C GLY A 788 -22.87 22.39 -23.20
N GLY A 789 -21.86 21.76 -22.59
CA GLY A 789 -20.64 21.30 -23.24
C GLY A 789 -19.45 22.26 -23.18
N LYS A 790 -19.49 23.28 -22.32
CA LYS A 790 -18.33 24.16 -22.08
C LYS A 790 -17.20 23.46 -21.35
N GLU A 791 -17.55 22.53 -20.46
CA GLU A 791 -16.61 21.68 -19.75
C GLU A 791 -16.90 20.22 -20.09
N ILE A 792 -15.82 19.49 -20.37
CA ILE A 792 -15.86 18.07 -20.76
C ILE A 792 -14.85 17.32 -19.93
N TRP A 793 -15.31 16.27 -19.27
CA TRP A 793 -14.47 15.31 -18.56
C TRP A 793 -14.29 14.04 -19.42
N PRO A 794 -13.07 13.52 -19.52
CA PRO A 794 -12.71 12.40 -20.40
C PRO A 794 -13.16 11.04 -19.89
#